data_AF-A0A2D5XRH9-F1
#
_entry.id   AF-A0A2D5XRH9-F1
#
_cell.length_a   1.000
_cell.length_b   1.000
_cell.length_c   1.000
_cell.angle_alpha   90.00
_cell.angle_beta   90.00
_cell.angle_gamma   90.00
#
_symmetry.space_group_name_H-M   'P 1'
#
loop_
_entity.id
_entity.type
_entity.pdbx_description
1 polymer ?
#
loop_
_entity_poly.entity_id
_entity_poly.type
_entity_poly.pdbx_seq_one_letter_code
_entity_poly.pdbx_strand_id
1 'polypeptide(L)'
;MRNLRIQLRSIPRALAQLTPILGALLLISPGLSRSLQEDTPQDGGISREQAALAEEQALIRRQLRRLRETMSALAGRLESEGRVHAAGLLRDALEDLDQRSQESNGRTLEELIDSSRDDLSGGRTMSALERQRAVEARLMRLLEILLDRRSLDTLEEELARLKEIKEALRELSGQEAGLQEKTAALRQASKTREHLSLEAALERINQEQRDLLHRSEELAHSSGTFDLEQLRARLAEMLGDQELAVGALSTWSPADAQRLEALRPALEAARSAEEQAMSLQESADSLAASAKADDLEASAAALTEESARKGRQAQASGDELLQEAAKALAETAEQMRAANTEAQKAAARAAAQTQAQQLAGAATEARNAARKARSESLPAAEQIATEQTTTGAAAKRIAEALREAQNSTSPETSAAETDRAARGVDEGLHAQSRMGDAIKASQEEGQERSERLAKDLEHTAASPTQPQISRASASQAAEALQRGAKAQQQAAQAAGSQSQEAAKQAAQQAESELRQALEALDEAIAQAAEKDGRQDQRKALAEEQASLEEDLAEAAKNTDSASLGKSAQEAVQRAIEQARSAMKQAASSLSKPGQGKAAAEQQREAIDALNKAQNSAGEGTQPSSPEGQQTAAELAAEQERLRQEMLNLARRNQERNEAASNEALDSAAENAQKASQSLSQASGSQSQGSPSGGQEEQNQPEESGGLEQAEEQEARTQQDLQQAMRELEEEEQQYQRLRQEELLFQIKSEVEAMRTSHSEQMKATLSADEARAGSRNVSRRTRITLRSIAREEDAVGARAKKVADALEEEGVLVFHEIMRNIESDLTRIVRDMGEGGGYQSGAPLQALQNDVLQSLDWLAGALKDEMERREQEQQEQEQSEDDPPLVPDAAELRLLKKLEEDVLERLAQLQVLHPELEDPDAELDPLLLEELTRLAYQHRRVGELFEYFRRRLGVPDPD
;
A
#
# COMPACT_ATOMS: atom_id res chain seq x y z
N MET A 1 0.30 34.97 7.74
CA MET A 1 1.71 34.77 8.15
C MET A 1 1.94 33.59 9.11
N ARG A 2 1.18 33.44 10.21
CA ARG A 2 1.26 32.25 11.09
C ARG A 2 0.57 31.01 10.49
N ASN A 3 -0.57 31.18 9.81
CA ASN A 3 -1.28 30.10 9.10
C ASN A 3 -0.52 29.56 7.87
N LEU A 4 0.15 30.43 7.10
CA LEU A 4 1.00 30.02 5.97
C LEU A 4 2.21 29.15 6.38
N ARG A 5 2.78 29.37 7.58
CA ARG A 5 3.87 28.54 8.11
C ARG A 5 3.42 27.17 8.61
N ILE A 6 2.13 27.01 8.90
CA ILE A 6 1.54 25.75 9.36
C ILE A 6 1.12 24.90 8.15
N GLN A 7 0.57 25.51 7.10
CA GLN A 7 0.24 24.81 5.85
C GLN A 7 1.47 24.34 5.04
N LEU A 8 2.63 24.99 5.19
CA LEU A 8 3.88 24.51 4.58
C LEU A 8 4.43 23.20 5.20
N ARG A 9 3.82 22.66 6.26
CA ARG A 9 4.26 21.41 6.92
C ARG A 9 3.60 20.13 6.40
N SER A 10 2.47 20.21 5.69
CA SER A 10 1.80 19.05 5.06
C SER A 10 2.40 18.64 3.72
N ILE A 11 3.40 19.38 3.24
CA ILE A 11 4.06 19.14 1.96
C ILE A 11 4.82 17.81 2.00
N PRO A 12 4.61 16.87 1.05
CA PRO A 12 5.40 15.65 0.97
C PRO A 12 6.88 16.03 0.93
N ARG A 13 7.73 15.38 1.75
CA ARG A 13 9.15 15.76 2.01
C ARG A 13 9.99 16.14 0.77
N ALA A 14 9.62 15.67 -0.42
CA ALA A 14 10.23 16.07 -1.68
C ALA A 14 9.97 17.54 -2.08
N LEU A 15 8.74 18.03 -1.94
CA LEU A 15 8.33 19.39 -2.28
C LEU A 15 8.77 20.43 -1.22
N ALA A 16 9.26 19.98 -0.05
CA ALA A 16 9.83 20.84 0.99
C ALA A 16 11.00 21.70 0.49
N GLN A 17 11.70 21.28 -0.57
CA GLN A 17 12.79 22.05 -1.19
C GLN A 17 12.31 23.32 -1.92
N LEU A 18 11.02 23.41 -2.27
CA LEU A 18 10.43 24.56 -2.96
C LEU A 18 9.94 25.64 -1.97
N THR A 19 9.71 25.28 -0.70
CA THR A 19 9.18 26.16 0.35
C THR A 19 9.95 27.48 0.59
N PRO A 20 11.31 27.53 0.58
CA PRO A 20 12.01 28.80 0.75
C PRO A 20 11.86 29.74 -0.45
N ILE A 21 11.68 29.18 -1.67
CA ILE A 21 11.53 29.97 -2.90
C ILE A 21 10.11 30.52 -3.01
N LEU A 22 9.09 29.69 -2.75
CA LEU A 22 7.68 30.09 -2.70
C LEU A 22 7.41 31.12 -1.59
N GLY A 23 7.99 30.90 -0.40
CA GLY A 23 7.88 31.84 0.71
C GLY A 23 8.51 33.20 0.42
N ALA A 24 9.60 33.25 -0.35
CA ALA A 24 10.22 34.50 -0.75
C ALA A 24 9.38 35.25 -1.81
N LEU A 25 8.77 34.55 -2.77
CA LEU A 25 7.89 35.14 -3.78
C LEU A 25 6.64 35.80 -3.17
N LEU A 26 5.99 35.13 -2.20
CA LEU A 26 4.76 35.61 -1.55
C LEU A 26 4.99 36.79 -0.60
N LEU A 27 6.19 36.91 -0.01
CA LEU A 27 6.54 38.01 0.90
C LEU A 27 6.78 39.34 0.18
N ILE A 28 7.07 39.31 -1.11
CA ILE A 28 7.38 40.51 -1.90
C ILE A 28 6.08 41.20 -2.33
N SER A 29 5.06 40.44 -2.76
CA SER A 29 3.84 40.96 -3.42
C SER A 29 2.98 41.99 -2.65
N PRO A 30 2.62 41.83 -1.36
CA PRO A 30 1.66 42.72 -0.71
C PRO A 30 2.23 44.09 -0.29
N GLY A 31 3.57 44.24 -0.27
CA GLY A 31 4.23 45.52 0.04
C GLY A 31 4.14 46.56 -1.08
N LEU A 32 3.95 46.12 -2.33
CA LEU A 32 4.00 46.96 -3.54
C LEU A 32 2.71 47.74 -3.82
N SER A 33 1.54 47.17 -3.50
CA SER A 33 0.25 47.82 -3.78
C SER A 33 0.00 49.04 -2.89
N ARG A 34 0.58 49.04 -1.69
CA ARG A 34 0.35 50.06 -0.66
C ARG A 34 1.19 51.33 -0.88
N SER A 35 2.39 51.22 -1.45
CA SER A 35 3.27 52.37 -1.74
C SER A 35 2.83 53.14 -2.98
N LEU A 36 2.25 52.47 -3.99
CA LEU A 36 1.79 53.11 -5.24
C LEU A 36 0.52 53.96 -5.09
N GLN A 37 -0.21 53.85 -3.97
CA GLN A 37 -1.49 54.52 -3.74
C GLN A 37 -1.36 55.89 -3.06
N GLU A 38 -0.21 56.21 -2.45
CA GLU A 38 -0.03 57.44 -1.66
C GLU A 38 0.64 58.61 -2.40
N ASP A 39 1.23 58.41 -3.58
CA ASP A 39 2.00 59.48 -4.25
C ASP A 39 1.53 59.73 -5.69
N THR A 40 0.86 60.86 -5.93
CA THR A 40 0.68 61.43 -7.27
C THR A 40 1.89 62.31 -7.61
N PRO A 41 2.79 61.93 -8.53
CA PRO A 41 3.91 62.78 -8.89
C PRO A 41 3.45 63.88 -9.85
N GLN A 42 3.71 65.13 -9.48
CA GLN A 42 3.52 66.32 -10.32
C GLN A 42 4.81 66.72 -11.08
N ASP A 43 5.83 65.86 -11.14
CA ASP A 43 7.08 66.15 -11.85
C ASP A 43 7.64 64.90 -12.58
N GLY A 44 8.07 65.10 -13.83
CA GLY A 44 8.35 64.04 -14.83
C GLY A 44 9.64 63.24 -14.65
N GLY A 45 9.95 62.80 -13.42
CA GLY A 45 11.07 61.89 -13.12
C GLY A 45 10.61 60.59 -12.46
N ILE A 46 11.30 59.48 -12.77
CA ILE A 46 11.09 58.17 -12.09
C ILE A 46 11.32 58.37 -10.59
N SER A 47 10.31 58.12 -9.76
CA SER A 47 10.46 58.25 -8.31
C SER A 47 11.41 57.18 -7.77
N ARG A 48 12.10 57.45 -6.65
CA ARG A 48 12.95 56.44 -6.00
C ARG A 48 12.19 55.16 -5.66
N GLU A 49 10.89 55.28 -5.37
CA GLU A 49 10.01 54.16 -5.06
C GLU A 49 9.70 53.33 -6.32
N GLN A 50 9.44 53.98 -7.47
CA GLN A 50 9.25 53.27 -8.74
C GLN A 50 10.49 52.45 -9.15
N ALA A 51 11.69 52.98 -8.89
CA ALA A 51 12.94 52.26 -9.11
C ALA A 51 13.07 51.03 -8.19
N ALA A 52 12.71 51.16 -6.91
CA ALA A 52 12.72 50.06 -5.95
C ALA A 52 11.71 48.95 -6.34
N LEU A 53 10.49 49.33 -6.75
CA LEU A 53 9.47 48.38 -7.19
C LEU A 53 9.89 47.65 -8.49
N ALA A 54 10.58 48.34 -9.41
CA ALA A 54 11.14 47.72 -10.60
C ALA A 54 12.29 46.73 -10.29
N GLU A 55 13.09 46.99 -9.25
CA GLU A 55 14.10 46.05 -8.74
C GLU A 55 13.45 44.83 -8.08
N GLU A 56 12.34 45.03 -7.35
CA GLU A 56 11.56 43.93 -6.76
C GLU A 56 10.94 43.03 -7.84
N GLN A 57 10.38 43.59 -8.93
CA GLN A 57 9.92 42.79 -10.08
C GLN A 57 11.06 41.97 -10.71
N ALA A 58 12.27 42.53 -10.78
CA ALA A 58 13.44 41.80 -11.28
C ALA A 58 13.82 40.62 -10.36
N LEU A 59 13.63 40.78 -9.05
CA LEU A 59 13.90 39.75 -8.06
C LEU A 59 12.86 38.61 -8.12
N ILE A 60 11.56 38.94 -8.25
CA ILE A 60 10.48 37.97 -8.49
C ILE A 60 10.79 37.13 -9.73
N ARG A 61 11.20 37.76 -10.84
CA ARG A 61 11.58 37.05 -12.07
C ARG A 61 12.72 36.05 -11.85
N ARG A 62 13.77 36.46 -11.14
CA ARG A 62 14.92 35.58 -10.86
C ARG A 62 14.51 34.39 -10.00
N GLN A 63 13.63 34.61 -9.02
CA GLN A 63 13.12 33.52 -8.17
C GLN A 63 12.22 32.57 -8.96
N LEU A 64 11.41 33.07 -9.89
CA LEU A 64 10.54 32.25 -10.73
C LEU A 64 11.32 31.34 -11.67
N ARG A 65 12.42 31.82 -12.26
CA ARG A 65 13.34 30.96 -13.04
C ARG A 65 13.98 29.87 -12.21
N ARG A 66 14.43 30.23 -11.01
CA ARG A 66 15.00 29.24 -10.07
C ARG A 66 13.95 28.21 -9.69
N LEU A 67 12.72 28.62 -9.41
CA LEU A 67 11.61 27.70 -9.12
C LEU A 67 11.40 26.72 -10.28
N ARG A 68 11.31 27.23 -11.52
CA ARG A 68 11.16 26.42 -12.74
C ARG A 68 12.26 25.36 -12.90
N GLU A 69 13.53 25.75 -12.77
CA GLU A 69 14.67 24.83 -12.84
C GLU A 69 14.60 23.75 -11.75
N THR A 70 14.21 24.15 -10.53
CA THR A 70 14.09 23.23 -9.40
C THR A 70 12.97 22.23 -9.63
N MET A 71 11.79 22.69 -10.09
CA MET A 71 10.63 21.83 -10.38
C MET A 71 10.92 20.83 -11.50
N SER A 72 11.59 21.26 -12.57
CA SER A 72 11.96 20.37 -13.69
C SER A 72 12.94 19.28 -13.26
N ALA A 73 13.96 19.62 -12.47
CA ALA A 73 14.92 18.65 -11.95
C ALA A 73 14.27 17.67 -10.94
N LEU A 74 13.36 18.17 -10.10
CA LEU A 74 12.65 17.33 -9.13
C LEU A 74 11.66 16.37 -9.80
N ALA A 75 10.95 16.81 -10.84
CA ALA A 75 10.00 15.97 -11.58
C ALA A 75 10.71 14.74 -12.18
N GLY A 76 11.82 14.94 -12.89
CA GLY A 76 12.58 13.83 -13.47
C GLY A 76 13.16 12.88 -12.42
N ARG A 77 13.55 13.40 -11.25
CA ARG A 77 13.99 12.57 -10.13
C ARG A 77 12.83 11.76 -9.53
N LEU A 78 11.67 12.38 -9.30
CA LEU A 78 10.50 11.73 -8.73
C LEU A 78 9.96 10.62 -9.63
N GLU A 79 10.00 10.79 -10.95
CA GLU A 79 9.68 9.73 -11.91
C GLU A 79 10.62 8.53 -11.80
N SER A 80 11.93 8.78 -11.67
CA SER A 80 12.92 7.71 -11.48
C SER A 80 12.77 6.99 -10.13
N GLU A 81 12.14 7.63 -9.14
CA GLU A 81 11.82 7.07 -7.83
C GLU A 81 10.40 6.43 -7.79
N GLY A 82 9.69 6.36 -8.93
CA GLY A 82 8.34 5.76 -9.02
C GLY A 82 7.22 6.62 -8.43
N ARG A 83 7.47 7.90 -8.14
CA ARG A 83 6.52 8.84 -7.51
C ARG A 83 5.79 9.68 -8.56
N VAL A 84 5.02 8.99 -9.40
CA VAL A 84 4.39 9.52 -10.62
C VAL A 84 3.48 10.72 -10.35
N HIS A 85 2.62 10.66 -9.33
CA HIS A 85 1.69 11.75 -8.97
C HIS A 85 2.42 13.06 -8.61
N ALA A 86 3.42 12.98 -7.73
CA ALA A 86 4.21 14.14 -7.34
C ALA A 86 5.03 14.74 -8.49
N ALA A 87 5.41 13.91 -9.47
CA ALA A 87 6.02 14.40 -10.71
C ALA A 87 5.00 15.03 -11.66
N GLY A 88 3.77 14.50 -11.70
CA GLY A 88 2.62 15.07 -12.43
C GLY A 88 2.34 16.50 -11.99
N LEU A 89 2.16 16.75 -10.69
CA LEU A 89 1.93 18.10 -10.14
C LEU A 89 3.02 19.11 -10.53
N LEU A 90 4.28 18.66 -10.57
CA LEU A 90 5.40 19.51 -10.99
C LEU A 90 5.38 19.82 -12.48
N ARG A 91 4.89 18.89 -13.31
CA ARG A 91 4.72 19.11 -14.75
C ARG A 91 3.54 20.04 -15.02
N ASP A 92 2.42 19.86 -14.34
CA ASP A 92 1.25 20.73 -14.44
C ASP A 92 1.61 22.16 -14.02
N ALA A 93 2.40 22.31 -12.95
CA ALA A 93 2.92 23.61 -12.52
C ALA A 93 3.88 24.24 -13.55
N LEU A 94 4.71 23.44 -14.24
CA LEU A 94 5.56 23.91 -15.32
C LEU A 94 4.75 24.32 -16.56
N GLU A 95 3.66 23.61 -16.86
CA GLU A 95 2.74 23.93 -17.95
C GLU A 95 1.99 25.24 -17.69
N ASP A 96 1.48 25.46 -16.47
CA ASP A 96 0.81 26.72 -16.09
C ASP A 96 1.74 27.94 -16.23
N LEU A 97 3.02 27.79 -15.89
CA LEU A 97 4.04 28.82 -16.09
C LEU A 97 4.23 29.20 -17.57
N ASP A 98 4.08 28.23 -18.47
CA ASP A 98 4.25 28.38 -19.92
C ASP A 98 2.95 28.75 -20.65
N GLN A 99 1.80 28.59 -20.01
CA GLN A 99 0.50 28.83 -20.61
C GLN A 99 0.36 30.29 -21.09
N ARG A 100 -0.34 30.51 -22.20
CA ARG A 100 -0.69 31.86 -22.66
C ARG A 100 -2.20 32.02 -22.52
N SER A 101 -2.66 32.48 -21.37
CA SER A 101 -4.08 32.63 -21.10
C SER A 101 -4.66 33.90 -21.73
N GLN A 102 -5.96 33.89 -22.00
CA GLN A 102 -6.67 35.10 -22.45
C GLN A 102 -6.75 36.15 -21.33
N GLU A 103 -6.85 35.71 -20.07
CA GLU A 103 -6.85 36.57 -18.87
C GLU A 103 -5.55 37.37 -18.73
N SER A 104 -4.42 36.84 -19.19
CA SER A 104 -3.13 37.54 -19.21
C SER A 104 -2.85 38.31 -20.51
N ASN A 105 -3.87 38.51 -21.37
CA ASN A 105 -3.71 39.09 -22.71
C ASN A 105 -2.68 38.32 -23.58
N GLY A 106 -2.65 36.99 -23.49
CA GLY A 106 -1.77 36.13 -24.28
C GLY A 106 -0.30 36.11 -23.82
N ARG A 107 -0.03 36.64 -22.61
CA ARG A 107 1.32 36.69 -22.02
C ARG A 107 1.55 35.53 -21.05
N THR A 108 2.78 35.03 -20.98
CA THR A 108 3.22 34.13 -19.91
C THR A 108 3.42 34.90 -18.60
N LEU A 109 3.60 34.20 -17.48
CA LEU A 109 3.84 34.85 -16.19
C LEU A 109 5.14 35.69 -16.18
N GLU A 110 6.21 35.20 -16.84
CA GLU A 110 7.44 36.00 -17.03
C GLU A 110 7.18 37.27 -17.85
N GLU A 111 6.42 37.16 -18.94
CA GLU A 111 6.10 38.30 -19.82
C GLU A 111 5.22 39.34 -19.09
N LEU A 112 4.34 38.89 -18.17
CA LEU A 112 3.56 39.78 -17.31
C LEU A 112 4.44 40.56 -16.33
N ILE A 113 5.37 39.88 -15.64
CA ILE A 113 6.31 40.51 -14.70
C ILE A 113 7.21 41.53 -15.43
N ASP A 114 7.72 41.18 -16.60
CA ASP A 114 8.52 42.08 -17.43
C ASP A 114 7.73 43.32 -17.86
N SER A 115 6.49 43.11 -18.32
CA SER A 115 5.64 44.22 -18.73
C SER A 115 5.24 45.13 -17.57
N SER A 116 5.07 44.59 -16.36
CA SER A 116 4.84 45.37 -15.14
C SER A 116 6.06 46.23 -14.79
N ARG A 117 7.27 45.64 -14.88
CA ARG A 117 8.52 46.36 -14.68
C ARG A 117 8.73 47.49 -15.70
N ASP A 118 8.43 47.23 -16.97
CA ASP A 118 8.52 48.23 -18.04
C ASP A 118 7.52 49.37 -17.82
N ASP A 119 6.33 49.06 -17.32
CA ASP A 119 5.33 50.08 -16.96
C ASP A 119 5.75 50.90 -15.73
N LEU A 120 6.37 50.30 -14.72
CA LEU A 120 6.94 51.01 -13.56
C LEU A 120 8.09 51.95 -13.98
N SER A 121 9.01 51.46 -14.81
CA SER A 121 10.14 52.27 -15.30
C SER A 121 9.72 53.37 -16.29
N GLY A 122 8.61 53.17 -17.01
CA GLY A 122 8.00 54.14 -17.90
C GLY A 122 7.04 55.12 -17.24
N GLY A 123 6.86 55.06 -15.92
CA GLY A 123 5.94 55.93 -15.16
C GLY A 123 4.46 55.64 -15.36
N ARG A 124 4.09 54.48 -15.93
CA ARG A 124 2.71 54.02 -16.15
C ARG A 124 2.18 53.23 -14.95
N THR A 125 2.04 53.90 -13.80
CA THR A 125 1.70 53.28 -12.50
C THR A 125 0.39 52.49 -12.49
N MET A 126 -0.65 52.99 -13.18
CA MET A 126 -1.96 52.31 -13.22
C MET A 126 -1.90 50.99 -14.00
N SER A 127 -1.21 50.95 -15.15
CA SER A 127 -1.03 49.71 -15.91
C SER A 127 -0.10 48.72 -15.20
N ALA A 128 0.90 49.21 -14.46
CA ALA A 128 1.73 48.37 -13.60
C ALA A 128 0.91 47.69 -12.50
N LEU A 129 0.00 48.41 -11.84
CA LEU A 129 -0.89 47.86 -10.81
C LEU A 129 -1.85 46.78 -11.37
N GLU A 130 -2.45 47.03 -12.53
CA GLU A 130 -3.31 46.03 -13.19
C GLU A 130 -2.53 44.75 -13.54
N ARG A 131 -1.33 44.88 -14.08
CA ARG A 131 -0.46 43.74 -14.40
C ARG A 131 0.01 43.02 -13.15
N GLN A 132 0.28 43.75 -12.08
CA GLN A 132 0.70 43.16 -10.82
C GLN A 132 -0.39 42.29 -10.18
N ARG A 133 -1.66 42.71 -10.24
CA ARG A 133 -2.79 41.86 -9.82
C ARG A 133 -2.90 40.59 -10.65
N ALA A 134 -2.64 40.67 -11.95
CA ALA A 134 -2.62 39.50 -12.82
C ALA A 134 -1.44 38.55 -12.51
N VAL A 135 -0.27 39.09 -12.14
CA VAL A 135 0.88 38.31 -11.66
C VAL A 135 0.53 37.59 -10.35
N GLU A 136 -0.11 38.28 -9.41
CA GLU A 136 -0.51 37.72 -8.12
C GLU A 136 -1.53 36.57 -8.25
N ALA A 137 -2.59 36.76 -9.03
CA ALA A 137 -3.59 35.73 -9.30
C ALA A 137 -2.98 34.45 -9.89
N ARG A 138 -1.98 34.63 -10.77
CA ARG A 138 -1.31 33.52 -11.44
C ARG A 138 -0.29 32.80 -10.57
N LEU A 139 0.35 33.52 -9.65
CA LEU A 139 1.19 32.91 -8.62
C LEU A 139 0.38 32.12 -7.60
N MET A 140 -0.87 32.53 -7.31
CA MET A 140 -1.79 31.76 -6.46
C MET A 140 -2.22 30.45 -7.13
N ARG A 141 -2.61 30.50 -8.41
CA ARG A 141 -2.91 29.29 -9.20
C ARG A 141 -1.75 28.30 -9.23
N LEU A 142 -0.53 28.80 -9.44
CA LEU A 142 0.69 27.97 -9.38
C LEU A 142 0.88 27.30 -8.01
N LEU A 143 0.55 28.02 -6.92
CA LEU A 143 0.64 27.48 -5.56
C LEU A 143 -0.42 26.38 -5.32
N GLU A 144 -1.63 26.54 -5.82
CA GLU A 144 -2.71 25.55 -5.73
C GLU A 144 -2.31 24.23 -6.40
N ILE A 145 -1.77 24.30 -7.62
CA ILE A 145 -1.25 23.14 -8.34
C ILE A 145 -0.13 22.46 -7.54
N LEU A 146 0.81 23.24 -6.99
CA LEU A 146 1.95 22.70 -6.24
C LEU A 146 1.61 22.14 -4.86
N LEU A 147 0.46 22.53 -4.29
CA LEU A 147 -0.03 22.02 -3.01
C LEU A 147 -0.92 20.78 -3.16
N ASP A 148 -1.02 20.20 -4.37
CA ASP A 148 -1.93 19.10 -4.69
C ASP A 148 -3.36 19.38 -4.26
N ARG A 149 -3.72 20.66 -4.29
CA ARG A 149 -5.01 21.12 -3.83
C ARG A 149 -5.97 20.95 -5.00
N ARG A 150 -6.46 19.71 -5.17
CA ARG A 150 -7.50 19.40 -6.17
C ARG A 150 -8.61 20.41 -5.97
N SER A 151 -8.87 21.21 -7.00
CA SER A 151 -9.95 22.18 -6.93
C SER A 151 -11.26 21.43 -6.72
N LEU A 152 -12.21 22.06 -6.04
CA LEU A 152 -13.54 21.51 -5.82
C LEU A 152 -14.12 20.90 -7.11
N ASP A 153 -13.96 21.60 -8.24
CA ASP A 153 -14.39 21.15 -9.57
C ASP A 153 -13.78 19.80 -9.97
N THR A 154 -12.48 19.59 -9.74
CA THR A 154 -11.82 18.32 -10.07
C THR A 154 -12.30 17.17 -9.19
N LEU A 155 -12.52 17.42 -7.89
CA LEU A 155 -13.06 16.41 -6.97
C LEU A 155 -14.49 16.03 -7.34
N GLU A 156 -15.31 17.00 -7.76
CA GLU A 156 -16.68 16.75 -8.22
C GLU A 156 -16.73 15.96 -9.54
N GLU A 157 -15.84 16.26 -10.50
CA GLU A 157 -15.69 15.47 -11.72
C GLU A 157 -15.26 14.03 -11.43
N GLU A 158 -14.30 13.83 -10.53
CA GLU A 158 -13.83 12.50 -10.13
C GLU A 158 -14.92 11.69 -9.41
N LEU A 159 -15.68 12.32 -8.52
CA LEU A 159 -16.85 11.72 -7.86
C LEU A 159 -17.93 11.32 -8.87
N ALA A 160 -18.20 12.16 -9.87
CA ALA A 160 -19.16 11.84 -10.92
C ALA A 160 -18.72 10.61 -11.74
N ARG A 161 -17.45 10.56 -12.15
CA ARG A 161 -16.89 9.39 -12.86
C ARG A 161 -16.89 8.13 -12.00
N LEU A 162 -16.60 8.25 -10.72
CA LEU A 162 -16.64 7.13 -9.77
C LEU A 162 -18.07 6.57 -9.63
N LYS A 163 -19.09 7.44 -9.54
CA LYS A 163 -20.50 7.03 -9.52
C LYS A 163 -20.89 6.28 -10.79
N GLU A 164 -20.48 6.74 -11.97
CA GLU A 164 -20.71 6.02 -13.24
C GLU A 164 -20.09 4.62 -13.24
N ILE A 165 -18.86 4.48 -12.73
CA ILE A 165 -18.18 3.18 -12.63
C ILE A 165 -18.93 2.24 -11.67
N LYS A 166 -19.38 2.75 -10.52
CA LYS A 166 -20.16 1.99 -9.55
C LYS A 166 -21.50 1.53 -10.12
N GLU A 167 -22.20 2.38 -10.87
CA GLU A 167 -23.44 2.00 -11.53
C GLU A 167 -23.21 0.89 -12.56
N ALA A 168 -22.18 1.01 -13.39
CA ALA A 168 -21.80 -0.05 -14.34
C ALA A 168 -21.43 -1.35 -13.61
N LEU A 169 -20.74 -1.27 -12.48
CA LEU A 169 -20.38 -2.44 -11.68
C LEU A 169 -21.61 -3.13 -11.05
N ARG A 170 -22.61 -2.35 -10.58
CA ARG A 170 -23.89 -2.89 -10.08
C ARG A 170 -24.64 -3.61 -11.19
N GLU A 171 -24.65 -3.05 -12.39
CA GLU A 171 -25.26 -3.69 -13.56
C GLU A 171 -24.58 -5.02 -13.89
N LEU A 172 -23.23 -5.05 -13.94
CA LEU A 172 -22.46 -6.27 -14.17
C LEU A 172 -22.74 -7.34 -13.11
N SER A 173 -22.75 -6.97 -11.84
CA SER A 173 -23.07 -7.89 -10.74
C SER A 173 -24.49 -8.48 -10.88
N GLY A 174 -25.45 -7.67 -11.32
CA GLY A 174 -26.81 -8.15 -11.59
C GLY A 174 -26.89 -9.10 -12.79
N GLN A 175 -26.13 -8.83 -13.86
CA GLN A 175 -26.06 -9.71 -15.03
C GLN A 175 -25.38 -11.05 -14.70
N GLU A 176 -24.29 -11.03 -13.92
CA GLU A 176 -23.58 -12.22 -13.45
C GLU A 176 -24.48 -13.13 -12.61
N ALA A 177 -25.22 -12.55 -11.65
CA ALA A 177 -26.17 -13.31 -10.83
C ALA A 177 -27.29 -13.97 -11.67
N GLY A 178 -27.77 -13.26 -12.70
CA GLY A 178 -28.74 -13.79 -13.65
C GLY A 178 -28.18 -14.92 -14.52
N LEU A 179 -26.89 -14.88 -14.85
CA LEU A 179 -26.21 -15.94 -15.59
C LEU A 179 -26.04 -17.19 -14.72
N GLN A 180 -25.62 -17.01 -13.46
CA GLN A 180 -25.51 -18.08 -12.47
C GLN A 180 -26.82 -18.86 -12.29
N GLU A 181 -27.95 -18.16 -12.18
CA GLU A 181 -29.26 -18.81 -12.06
C GLU A 181 -29.59 -19.67 -13.31
N LYS A 182 -29.25 -19.20 -14.51
CA LYS A 182 -29.45 -19.94 -15.76
C LYS A 182 -28.53 -21.16 -15.84
N THR A 183 -27.26 -21.04 -15.44
CA THR A 183 -26.29 -22.14 -15.38
C THR A 183 -26.76 -23.23 -14.43
N ALA A 184 -27.22 -22.86 -13.23
CA ALA A 184 -27.79 -23.78 -12.25
C ALA A 184 -29.04 -24.51 -12.78
N ALA A 185 -29.94 -23.78 -13.45
CA ALA A 185 -31.13 -24.37 -14.07
C ALA A 185 -30.77 -25.38 -15.18
N LEU A 186 -29.77 -25.07 -16.01
CA LEU A 186 -29.27 -25.96 -17.05
C LEU A 186 -28.62 -27.21 -16.45
N ARG A 187 -27.86 -27.07 -15.35
CA ARG A 187 -27.25 -28.19 -14.63
C ARG A 187 -28.32 -29.17 -14.13
N GLN A 188 -29.35 -28.66 -13.47
CA GLN A 188 -30.44 -29.48 -12.96
C GLN A 188 -31.20 -30.19 -14.09
N ALA A 189 -31.40 -29.53 -15.23
CA ALA A 189 -32.04 -30.13 -16.40
C ALA A 189 -31.19 -31.20 -17.11
N SER A 190 -29.86 -31.16 -16.91
CA SER A 190 -28.90 -32.05 -17.59
C SER A 190 -28.64 -33.38 -16.85
N LYS A 191 -29.11 -33.51 -15.60
CA LYS A 191 -28.99 -34.75 -14.81
C LYS A 191 -29.94 -35.84 -15.33
N THR A 192 -29.40 -36.91 -15.92
CA THR A 192 -30.19 -38.09 -16.35
C THR A 192 -30.63 -38.95 -15.18
N ARG A 193 -31.57 -39.88 -15.42
CA ARG A 193 -32.02 -40.85 -14.40
C ARG A 193 -30.86 -41.72 -13.91
N GLU A 194 -29.97 -42.10 -14.82
CA GLU A 194 -28.76 -42.87 -14.58
C GLU A 194 -27.75 -42.08 -13.74
N HIS A 195 -27.57 -40.79 -14.03
CA HIS A 195 -26.73 -39.90 -13.22
C HIS A 195 -27.26 -39.78 -11.78
N LEU A 196 -28.57 -39.52 -11.61
CA LEU A 196 -29.19 -39.47 -10.28
C LEU A 196 -29.07 -40.81 -9.53
N SER A 197 -29.10 -41.93 -10.24
CA SER A 197 -28.92 -43.26 -9.63
C SER A 197 -27.48 -43.52 -9.19
N LEU A 198 -26.49 -43.03 -9.95
CA LEU A 198 -25.07 -43.11 -9.60
C LEU A 198 -24.77 -42.26 -8.36
N GLU A 199 -25.25 -41.01 -8.34
CA GLU A 199 -25.09 -40.08 -7.22
C GLU A 199 -25.69 -40.66 -5.93
N ALA A 200 -26.92 -41.20 -6.02
CA ALA A 200 -27.58 -41.87 -4.88
C ALA A 200 -26.85 -43.14 -4.43
N ALA A 201 -26.28 -43.92 -5.35
CA ALA A 201 -25.53 -45.14 -5.02
C ALA A 201 -24.21 -44.81 -4.32
N LEU A 202 -23.44 -43.83 -4.83
CA LEU A 202 -22.19 -43.39 -4.22
C LEU A 202 -22.43 -42.81 -2.82
N GLU A 203 -23.50 -42.02 -2.63
CA GLU A 203 -23.86 -41.48 -1.32
C GLU A 203 -24.20 -42.58 -0.32
N ARG A 204 -25.02 -43.55 -0.73
CA ARG A 204 -25.37 -44.71 0.12
C ARG A 204 -24.11 -45.49 0.53
N ILE A 205 -23.25 -45.83 -0.43
CA ILE A 205 -22.03 -46.61 -0.16
C ILE A 205 -21.08 -45.82 0.76
N ASN A 206 -20.97 -44.51 0.58
CA ASN A 206 -20.16 -43.65 1.45
C ASN A 206 -20.67 -43.65 2.89
N GLN A 207 -21.99 -43.55 3.08
CA GLN A 207 -22.62 -43.64 4.40
C GLN A 207 -22.38 -45.02 5.04
N GLU A 208 -22.64 -46.11 4.31
CA GLU A 208 -22.43 -47.47 4.81
C GLU A 208 -20.94 -47.75 5.12
N GLN A 209 -20.01 -47.20 4.34
CA GLN A 209 -18.57 -47.28 4.59
C GLN A 209 -18.16 -46.56 5.87
N ARG A 210 -18.74 -45.38 6.16
CA ARG A 210 -18.53 -44.65 7.42
C ARG A 210 -19.05 -45.43 8.63
N ASP A 211 -20.22 -46.05 8.51
CA ASP A 211 -20.80 -46.89 9.56
C ASP A 211 -19.96 -48.16 9.81
N LEU A 212 -19.38 -48.74 8.76
CA LEU A 212 -18.49 -49.90 8.87
C LEU A 212 -17.15 -49.51 9.51
N LEU A 213 -16.59 -48.35 9.15
CA LEU A 213 -15.41 -47.77 9.81
C LEU A 213 -15.66 -47.57 11.31
N HIS A 214 -16.80 -47.02 11.71
CA HIS A 214 -17.11 -46.83 13.13
C HIS A 214 -17.13 -48.17 13.89
N ARG A 215 -17.79 -49.19 13.33
CA ARG A 215 -17.87 -50.53 13.95
C ARG A 215 -16.52 -51.25 13.97
N SER A 216 -15.69 -51.06 12.93
CA SER A 216 -14.34 -51.64 12.88
C SER A 216 -13.42 -51.00 13.91
N GLU A 217 -13.49 -49.68 14.07
CA GLU A 217 -12.78 -48.93 15.10
C GLU A 217 -13.25 -49.39 16.49
N GLU A 218 -14.55 -49.45 16.79
CA GLU A 218 -15.06 -49.95 18.07
C GLU A 218 -14.55 -51.37 18.39
N LEU A 219 -14.56 -52.27 17.40
CA LEU A 219 -14.05 -53.63 17.55
C LEU A 219 -12.54 -53.61 17.88
N ALA A 220 -11.76 -52.80 17.19
CA ALA A 220 -10.31 -52.69 17.37
C ALA A 220 -9.92 -52.00 18.71
N HIS A 221 -10.70 -51.02 19.17
CA HIS A 221 -10.53 -50.42 20.49
C HIS A 221 -10.87 -51.44 21.58
N SER A 222 -11.94 -52.23 21.40
CA SER A 222 -12.31 -53.28 22.35
C SER A 222 -11.28 -54.42 22.47
N SER A 223 -10.45 -54.63 21.43
CA SER A 223 -9.35 -55.61 21.46
C SER A 223 -8.10 -55.09 22.14
N GLY A 224 -8.02 -53.79 22.43
CA GLY A 224 -6.83 -53.15 23.01
C GLY A 224 -5.59 -53.20 22.10
N THR A 225 -5.76 -53.62 20.84
CA THR A 225 -4.69 -53.65 19.82
C THR A 225 -4.60 -52.32 19.08
N PHE A 226 -5.72 -51.59 18.94
CA PHE A 226 -5.75 -50.31 18.21
C PHE A 226 -4.81 -49.26 18.81
N ASP A 227 -4.84 -49.07 20.14
CA ASP A 227 -3.95 -48.13 20.82
C ASP A 227 -2.47 -48.50 20.63
N LEU A 228 -2.15 -49.80 20.71
CA LEU A 228 -0.78 -50.29 20.49
C LEU A 228 -0.34 -50.10 19.03
N GLU A 229 -1.22 -50.35 18.06
CA GLU A 229 -0.97 -50.10 16.63
C GLU A 229 -0.76 -48.59 16.35
N GLN A 230 -1.45 -47.71 17.08
CA GLN A 230 -1.25 -46.27 16.98
C GLN A 230 0.11 -45.83 17.54
N LEU A 231 0.49 -46.34 18.70
CA LEU A 231 1.80 -46.09 19.31
C LEU A 231 2.93 -46.63 18.42
N ARG A 232 2.72 -47.77 17.76
CA ARG A 232 3.66 -48.38 16.81
C ARG A 232 3.90 -47.50 15.59
N ALA A 233 2.83 -46.94 15.01
CA ALA A 233 2.95 -46.04 13.87
C ALA A 233 3.74 -44.77 14.22
N ARG A 234 3.46 -44.15 15.37
CA ARG A 234 4.20 -42.99 15.86
C ARG A 234 5.68 -43.31 16.10
N LEU A 235 5.98 -44.49 16.65
CA LEU A 235 7.35 -44.94 16.87
C LEU A 235 8.11 -45.17 15.55
N ALA A 236 7.46 -45.75 14.55
CA ALA A 236 8.06 -45.96 13.24
C ALA A 236 8.39 -44.62 12.54
N GLU A 237 7.52 -43.62 12.67
CA GLU A 237 7.78 -42.25 12.19
C GLU A 237 8.99 -41.63 12.90
N MET A 238 9.03 -41.69 14.24
CA MET A 238 10.17 -41.19 15.01
C MET A 238 11.49 -41.89 14.68
N LEU A 239 11.45 -43.19 14.36
CA LEU A 239 12.62 -43.91 13.91
C LEU A 239 13.12 -43.39 12.56
N GLY A 240 12.20 -43.10 11.62
CA GLY A 240 12.54 -42.49 10.34
C GLY A 240 13.18 -41.10 10.50
N ASP A 241 12.61 -40.26 11.37
CA ASP A 241 13.18 -38.95 11.72
C ASP A 241 14.60 -39.08 12.32
N GLN A 242 14.80 -40.07 13.19
CA GLN A 242 16.10 -40.34 13.80
C GLN A 242 17.14 -40.81 12.77
N GLU A 243 16.75 -41.67 11.83
CA GLU A 243 17.63 -42.12 10.74
C GLU A 243 18.08 -40.95 9.85
N LEU A 244 17.16 -40.02 9.56
CA LEU A 244 17.49 -38.77 8.85
C LEU A 244 18.45 -37.90 9.64
N ALA A 245 18.25 -37.76 10.95
CA ALA A 245 19.15 -36.99 11.82
C ALA A 245 20.57 -37.60 11.88
N VAL A 246 20.68 -38.93 11.96
CA VAL A 246 21.98 -39.65 11.86
C VAL A 246 22.64 -39.41 10.51
N GLY A 247 21.85 -39.40 9.43
CA GLY A 247 22.31 -39.01 8.10
C GLY A 247 22.86 -37.59 8.05
N ALA A 248 22.13 -36.61 8.59
CA ALA A 248 22.56 -35.21 8.64
C ALA A 248 23.83 -35.01 9.49
N LEU A 249 23.95 -35.72 10.62
CA LEU A 249 25.15 -35.71 11.46
C LEU A 249 26.40 -36.23 10.75
N SER A 250 26.23 -37.08 9.72
CA SER A 250 27.35 -37.59 8.93
C SER A 250 27.95 -36.53 7.99
N THR A 251 27.16 -35.53 7.59
CA THR A 251 27.58 -34.44 6.70
C THR A 251 27.92 -33.14 7.45
N TRP A 252 27.59 -33.07 8.75
CA TRP A 252 27.85 -31.92 9.61
C TRP A 252 29.25 -31.96 10.24
N SER A 253 30.18 -31.06 9.86
CA SER A 253 31.54 -31.01 10.42
C SER A 253 31.94 -29.62 10.94
N PRO A 254 31.85 -29.38 12.27
CA PRO A 254 32.33 -28.14 12.89
C PRO A 254 33.84 -27.92 12.74
N ALA A 255 34.62 -28.99 12.65
CA ALA A 255 36.07 -28.90 12.41
C ALA A 255 36.37 -28.33 11.01
N ASP A 256 35.62 -28.74 9.99
CA ASP A 256 35.76 -28.16 8.65
C ASP A 256 35.28 -26.71 8.62
N ALA A 257 34.26 -26.36 9.41
CA ALA A 257 33.78 -24.99 9.56
C ALA A 257 34.92 -24.07 10.02
N GLN A 258 35.69 -24.47 11.04
CA GLN A 258 36.85 -23.71 11.52
C GLN A 258 37.94 -23.58 10.45
N ARG A 259 38.16 -24.65 9.66
CA ARG A 259 39.10 -24.60 8.53
C ARG A 259 38.61 -23.64 7.43
N LEU A 260 37.30 -23.58 7.19
CA LEU A 260 36.69 -22.67 6.22
C LEU A 260 36.78 -21.21 6.69
N GLU A 261 36.52 -20.96 7.97
CA GLU A 261 36.64 -19.64 8.61
C GLU A 261 38.08 -19.09 8.51
N ALA A 262 39.08 -19.97 8.60
CA ALA A 262 40.49 -19.59 8.44
C ALA A 262 40.83 -19.03 7.05
N LEU A 263 39.98 -19.22 6.02
CA LEU A 263 40.17 -18.62 4.70
C LEU A 263 39.77 -17.14 4.66
N ARG A 264 38.90 -16.68 5.58
CA ARG A 264 38.30 -15.35 5.53
C ARG A 264 39.34 -14.22 5.47
N PRO A 265 40.40 -14.18 6.31
CA PRO A 265 41.35 -13.06 6.28
C PRO A 265 42.08 -12.92 4.95
N ALA A 266 42.43 -14.04 4.30
CA ALA A 266 43.14 -14.03 3.02
C ALA A 266 42.20 -13.61 1.86
N LEU A 267 40.93 -14.02 1.89
CA LEU A 267 39.94 -13.60 0.90
C LEU A 267 39.54 -12.13 1.06
N GLU A 268 39.44 -11.61 2.29
CA GLU A 268 39.22 -10.19 2.56
C GLU A 268 40.39 -9.34 2.05
N ALA A 269 41.64 -9.78 2.30
CA ALA A 269 42.83 -9.12 1.76
C ALA A 269 42.86 -9.15 0.22
N ALA A 270 42.41 -10.24 -0.41
CA ALA A 270 42.30 -10.34 -1.86
C ALA A 270 41.25 -9.35 -2.41
N ARG A 271 40.09 -9.26 -1.74
CA ARG A 271 38.99 -8.35 -2.12
C ARG A 271 39.40 -6.89 -1.99
N SER A 272 40.04 -6.50 -0.89
CA SER A 272 40.50 -5.12 -0.70
C SER A 272 41.54 -4.72 -1.74
N ALA A 273 42.45 -5.63 -2.07
CA ALA A 273 43.48 -5.39 -3.09
C ALA A 273 42.90 -5.29 -4.52
N GLU A 274 41.84 -6.04 -4.86
CA GLU A 274 41.13 -5.88 -6.15
C GLU A 274 40.38 -4.54 -6.23
N GLU A 275 39.69 -4.13 -5.18
CA GLU A 275 38.98 -2.85 -5.14
C GLU A 275 39.96 -1.68 -5.28
N GLN A 276 41.07 -1.74 -4.56
CA GLN A 276 42.15 -0.75 -4.65
C GLN A 276 42.75 -0.72 -6.07
N ALA A 277 43.01 -1.88 -6.67
CA ALA A 277 43.52 -1.97 -8.04
C ALA A 277 42.58 -1.35 -9.08
N MET A 278 41.27 -1.61 -9.00
CA MET A 278 40.29 -1.04 -9.92
C MET A 278 40.20 0.49 -9.76
N SER A 279 40.16 0.97 -8.52
CA SER A 279 40.05 2.39 -8.21
C SER A 279 41.28 3.19 -8.65
N LEU A 280 42.49 2.62 -8.50
CA LEU A 280 43.74 3.19 -9.01
C LEU A 280 43.82 3.16 -10.54
N GLN A 281 43.32 2.09 -11.18
CA GLN A 281 43.27 2.00 -12.64
C GLN A 281 42.33 3.05 -13.25
N GLU A 282 41.14 3.23 -12.67
CA GLU A 282 40.20 4.26 -13.10
C GLU A 282 40.85 5.66 -13.05
N SER A 283 41.51 5.97 -11.93
CA SER A 283 42.23 7.24 -11.76
C SER A 283 43.38 7.40 -12.77
N ALA A 284 44.09 6.31 -13.08
CA ALA A 284 45.13 6.29 -14.09
C ALA A 284 44.58 6.54 -15.50
N ASP A 285 43.45 5.93 -15.84
CA ASP A 285 42.79 6.06 -17.14
C ASP A 285 42.23 7.47 -17.34
N SER A 286 41.65 8.08 -16.30
CA SER A 286 41.19 9.48 -16.33
C SER A 286 42.33 10.48 -16.53
N LEU A 287 43.49 10.27 -15.87
CA LEU A 287 44.69 11.06 -16.10
C LEU A 287 45.25 10.87 -17.51
N ALA A 288 45.26 9.63 -18.02
CA ALA A 288 45.71 9.32 -19.38
C ALA A 288 44.79 9.91 -20.46
N ALA A 289 43.48 9.93 -20.21
CA ALA A 289 42.50 10.58 -21.08
C ALA A 289 42.71 12.11 -21.08
N SER A 290 42.87 12.71 -19.89
CA SER A 290 43.13 14.14 -19.72
C SER A 290 44.46 14.58 -20.36
N ALA A 291 45.48 13.72 -20.35
CA ALA A 291 46.75 13.96 -21.04
C ALA A 291 46.60 14.07 -22.58
N LYS A 292 45.55 13.46 -23.15
CA LYS A 292 45.25 13.46 -24.59
C LYS A 292 44.19 14.47 -25.00
N ALA A 293 43.51 15.10 -24.05
CA ALA A 293 42.39 15.98 -24.30
C ALA A 293 42.81 17.34 -24.89
N ASP A 294 42.03 17.84 -25.85
CA ASP A 294 42.22 19.15 -26.46
C ASP A 294 41.75 20.29 -25.54
N ASP A 295 40.66 20.07 -24.80
CA ASP A 295 40.12 21.00 -23.80
C ASP A 295 40.66 20.67 -22.40
N LEU A 296 41.69 21.42 -21.99
CA LEU A 296 42.32 21.26 -20.68
C LEU A 296 41.49 21.84 -19.52
N GLU A 297 40.60 22.79 -19.79
CA GLU A 297 39.77 23.38 -18.75
C GLU A 297 38.65 22.41 -18.33
N ALA A 298 38.00 21.79 -19.32
CA ALA A 298 37.05 20.70 -19.09
C ALA A 298 37.72 19.49 -18.40
N SER A 299 38.93 19.11 -18.83
CA SER A 299 39.68 18.01 -18.22
C SER A 299 40.07 18.31 -16.77
N ALA A 300 40.48 19.54 -16.46
CA ALA A 300 40.80 19.95 -15.09
C ALA A 300 39.56 19.93 -14.17
N ALA A 301 38.38 20.30 -14.69
CA ALA A 301 37.14 20.20 -13.94
C ALA A 301 36.80 18.74 -13.61
N ALA A 302 36.89 17.83 -14.59
CA ALA A 302 36.65 16.40 -14.40
C ALA A 302 37.61 15.77 -13.37
N LEU A 303 38.92 16.04 -13.49
CA LEU A 303 39.92 15.55 -12.53
C LEU A 303 39.72 16.07 -11.10
N THR A 304 39.14 17.28 -10.94
CA THR A 304 38.83 17.82 -9.61
C THR A 304 37.65 17.13 -8.97
N GLU A 305 36.63 16.81 -9.76
CA GLU A 305 35.50 16.03 -9.28
C GLU A 305 35.93 14.62 -8.88
N GLU A 306 36.73 13.97 -9.72
CA GLU A 306 37.28 12.64 -9.45
C GLU A 306 38.21 12.63 -8.22
N SER A 307 39.10 13.62 -8.08
CA SER A 307 39.91 13.82 -6.88
C SER A 307 39.04 13.93 -5.62
N ALA A 308 37.95 14.69 -5.65
CA ALA A 308 37.04 14.82 -4.52
C ALA A 308 36.32 13.50 -4.21
N ARG A 309 35.95 12.71 -5.22
CA ARG A 309 35.37 11.37 -5.04
C ARG A 309 36.38 10.42 -4.40
N LYS A 310 37.60 10.31 -4.94
CA LYS A 310 38.66 9.44 -4.41
C LYS A 310 39.12 9.87 -3.01
N GLY A 311 39.15 11.18 -2.72
CA GLY A 311 39.45 11.70 -1.40
C GLY A 311 38.43 11.29 -0.33
N ARG A 312 37.13 11.29 -0.68
CA ARG A 312 36.07 10.76 0.22
C ARG A 312 36.19 9.25 0.41
N GLN A 313 36.49 8.51 -0.67
CA GLN A 313 36.69 7.06 -0.60
C GLN A 313 37.88 6.71 0.30
N ALA A 314 39.02 7.39 0.15
CA ALA A 314 40.20 7.23 0.99
C ALA A 314 39.93 7.55 2.47
N GLN A 315 39.13 8.58 2.76
CA GLN A 315 38.73 8.89 4.14
C GLN A 315 37.83 7.81 4.76
N ALA A 316 36.97 7.18 3.96
CA ALA A 316 36.11 6.11 4.42
C ALA A 316 36.86 4.79 4.63
N SER A 317 37.79 4.45 3.73
CA SER A 317 38.55 3.19 3.78
C SER A 317 39.86 3.27 4.57
N GLY A 318 40.38 4.48 4.84
CA GLY A 318 41.71 4.67 5.41
C GLY A 318 42.86 4.32 4.46
N ASP A 319 42.60 4.23 3.15
CA ASP A 319 43.56 3.79 2.14
C ASP A 319 44.51 4.93 1.71
N GLU A 320 45.78 4.80 2.06
CA GLU A 320 46.83 5.78 1.74
C GLU A 320 47.06 5.91 0.22
N LEU A 321 46.96 4.83 -0.56
CA LEU A 321 47.18 4.88 -2.01
C LEU A 321 46.05 5.62 -2.73
N LEU A 322 44.80 5.49 -2.24
CA LEU A 322 43.68 6.29 -2.77
C LEU A 322 43.83 7.78 -2.40
N GLN A 323 44.39 8.07 -1.22
CA GLN A 323 44.69 9.45 -0.84
C GLN A 323 45.80 10.05 -1.72
N GLU A 324 46.82 9.28 -2.07
CA GLU A 324 47.87 9.68 -3.02
C GLU A 324 47.31 9.88 -4.44
N ALA A 325 46.42 8.99 -4.91
CA ALA A 325 45.73 9.16 -6.19
C ALA A 325 44.89 10.44 -6.21
N ALA A 326 44.13 10.73 -5.14
CA ALA A 326 43.34 11.96 -5.04
C ALA A 326 44.22 13.22 -5.10
N LYS A 327 45.40 13.20 -4.46
CA LYS A 327 46.38 14.30 -4.53
C LYS A 327 46.94 14.45 -5.94
N ALA A 328 47.34 13.36 -6.59
CA ALA A 328 47.88 13.38 -7.96
C ALA A 328 46.85 13.95 -8.97
N LEU A 329 45.57 13.59 -8.82
CA LEU A 329 44.46 14.13 -9.61
C LEU A 329 44.28 15.65 -9.39
N ALA A 330 44.31 16.10 -8.13
CA ALA A 330 44.17 17.52 -7.78
C ALA A 330 45.34 18.38 -8.31
N GLU A 331 46.57 17.93 -8.10
CA GLU A 331 47.78 18.61 -8.57
C GLU A 331 47.81 18.71 -10.10
N THR A 332 47.41 17.64 -10.79
CA THR A 332 47.32 17.65 -12.26
C THR A 332 46.24 18.62 -12.75
N ALA A 333 45.07 18.64 -12.09
CA ALA A 333 44.00 19.58 -12.41
C ALA A 333 44.42 21.04 -12.23
N GLU A 334 45.18 21.35 -11.17
CA GLU A 334 45.71 22.70 -10.93
C GLU A 334 46.75 23.10 -12.00
N GLN A 335 47.66 22.19 -12.35
CA GLN A 335 48.64 22.42 -13.41
C GLN A 335 47.98 22.67 -14.77
N MET A 336 46.89 21.95 -15.09
CA MET A 336 46.12 22.17 -16.32
C MET A 336 45.42 23.53 -16.34
N ARG A 337 44.85 23.99 -15.22
CA ARG A 337 44.23 25.33 -15.11
C ARG A 337 45.25 26.47 -15.24
N ALA A 338 46.47 26.27 -14.73
CA ALA A 338 47.51 27.29 -14.76
C ALA A 338 48.23 27.40 -16.13
N ALA A 339 47.98 26.48 -17.05
CA ALA A 339 48.68 26.38 -18.33
C ALA A 339 48.13 27.37 -19.38
N ASN A 340 48.78 28.52 -19.53
CA ASN A 340 48.35 29.61 -20.41
C ASN A 340 49.08 29.67 -21.76
N THR A 341 50.17 28.92 -21.92
CA THR A 341 50.96 28.84 -23.15
C THR A 341 51.02 27.41 -23.68
N GLU A 342 51.19 27.23 -24.99
CA GLU A 342 51.30 25.88 -25.58
C GLU A 342 52.43 25.04 -24.96
N ALA A 343 53.54 25.67 -24.56
CA ALA A 343 54.62 25.00 -23.83
C ALA A 343 54.17 24.52 -22.43
N GLN A 344 53.40 25.34 -21.69
CA GLN A 344 52.85 24.95 -20.38
C GLN A 344 51.76 23.88 -20.50
N LYS A 345 50.92 23.94 -21.54
CA LYS A 345 49.90 22.94 -21.82
C LYS A 345 50.53 21.58 -22.15
N ALA A 346 51.59 21.57 -22.97
CA ALA A 346 52.36 20.37 -23.25
C ALA A 346 53.02 19.79 -21.99
N ALA A 347 53.54 20.65 -21.10
CA ALA A 347 54.12 20.22 -19.83
C ALA A 347 53.06 19.61 -18.89
N ALA A 348 51.87 20.21 -18.77
CA ALA A 348 50.77 19.69 -17.96
C ALA A 348 50.27 18.32 -18.49
N ARG A 349 50.18 18.15 -19.81
CA ARG A 349 49.85 16.84 -20.43
C ARG A 349 50.92 15.78 -20.15
N ALA A 350 52.21 16.15 -20.21
CA ALA A 350 53.31 15.23 -19.89
C ALA A 350 53.34 14.82 -18.40
N ALA A 351 53.02 15.75 -17.50
CA ALA A 351 52.87 15.48 -16.07
C ALA A 351 51.69 14.53 -15.80
N ALA A 352 50.53 14.78 -16.40
CA ALA A 352 49.36 13.90 -16.33
C ALA A 352 49.67 12.48 -16.83
N GLN A 353 50.40 12.36 -17.95
CA GLN A 353 50.81 11.06 -18.49
C GLN A 353 51.77 10.29 -17.56
N THR A 354 52.63 11.02 -16.83
CA THR A 354 53.57 10.42 -15.87
C THR A 354 52.83 9.93 -14.62
N GLN A 355 51.92 10.74 -14.09
CA GLN A 355 51.07 10.37 -12.96
C GLN A 355 50.15 9.18 -13.30
N ALA A 356 49.59 9.15 -14.52
CA ALA A 356 48.83 8.01 -15.02
C ALA A 356 49.67 6.71 -15.01
N GLN A 357 50.93 6.77 -15.44
CA GLN A 357 51.82 5.59 -15.44
C GLN A 357 52.16 5.13 -14.02
N GLN A 358 52.34 6.06 -13.07
CA GLN A 358 52.59 5.73 -11.66
C GLN A 358 51.38 5.03 -11.02
N LEU A 359 50.17 5.58 -11.20
CA LEU A 359 48.94 4.95 -10.69
C LEU A 359 48.65 3.61 -11.36
N ALA A 360 48.92 3.46 -12.66
CA ALA A 360 48.81 2.17 -13.35
C ALA A 360 49.82 1.12 -12.82
N GLY A 361 51.01 1.56 -12.43
CA GLY A 361 52.01 0.73 -11.73
C GLY A 361 51.48 0.25 -10.37
N ALA A 362 50.99 1.16 -9.54
CA ALA A 362 50.40 0.85 -8.24
C ALA A 362 49.17 -0.08 -8.35
N ALA A 363 48.32 0.15 -9.36
CA ALA A 363 47.19 -0.74 -9.67
C ALA A 363 47.68 -2.17 -10.01
N THR A 364 48.81 -2.30 -10.71
CA THR A 364 49.41 -3.61 -11.03
C THR A 364 49.96 -4.31 -9.79
N GLU A 365 50.58 -3.57 -8.87
CA GLU A 365 51.05 -4.11 -7.59
C GLU A 365 49.90 -4.60 -6.71
N ALA A 366 48.80 -3.84 -6.64
CA ALA A 366 47.58 -4.24 -5.95
C ALA A 366 46.96 -5.51 -6.57
N ARG A 367 46.91 -5.63 -7.90
CA ARG A 367 46.48 -6.89 -8.57
C ARG A 367 47.37 -8.08 -8.23
N ASN A 368 48.69 -7.87 -8.15
CA ASN A 368 49.61 -8.94 -7.77
C ASN A 368 49.42 -9.36 -6.31
N ALA A 369 49.13 -8.42 -5.40
CA ALA A 369 48.78 -8.72 -4.02
C ALA A 369 47.49 -9.54 -3.93
N ALA A 370 46.44 -9.16 -4.67
CA ALA A 370 45.20 -9.91 -4.76
C ALA A 370 45.43 -11.34 -5.29
N ARG A 371 46.21 -11.48 -6.37
CA ARG A 371 46.56 -12.78 -6.94
C ARG A 371 47.32 -13.67 -5.96
N LYS A 372 48.24 -13.10 -5.19
CA LYS A 372 48.99 -13.82 -4.15
C LYS A 372 48.05 -14.33 -3.06
N ALA A 373 47.18 -13.48 -2.53
CA ALA A 373 46.20 -13.85 -1.50
C ALA A 373 45.24 -14.97 -1.97
N ARG A 374 44.78 -14.91 -3.24
CA ARG A 374 44.03 -16.01 -3.86
C ARG A 374 44.82 -17.31 -3.95
N SER A 375 46.10 -17.24 -4.34
CA SER A 375 46.95 -18.42 -4.47
C SER A 375 47.26 -19.11 -3.14
N GLU A 376 47.29 -18.35 -2.05
CA GLU A 376 47.44 -18.87 -0.69
C GLU A 376 46.14 -19.53 -0.18
N SER A 377 44.97 -19.02 -0.60
CA SER A 377 43.66 -19.52 -0.18
C SER A 377 43.20 -20.78 -0.92
N LEU A 378 43.56 -20.92 -2.21
CA LEU A 378 43.06 -21.99 -3.08
C LEU A 378 43.40 -23.41 -2.56
N PRO A 379 44.64 -23.76 -2.17
CA PRO A 379 44.95 -25.12 -1.71
C PRO A 379 44.19 -25.51 -0.45
N ALA A 380 43.96 -24.55 0.46
CA ALA A 380 43.21 -24.78 1.68
C ALA A 380 41.72 -25.00 1.38
N ALA A 381 41.12 -24.24 0.45
CA ALA A 381 39.77 -24.50 -0.04
C ALA A 381 39.65 -25.87 -0.73
N GLU A 382 40.61 -26.25 -1.56
CA GLU A 382 40.63 -27.57 -2.24
C GLU A 382 40.72 -28.74 -1.25
N GLN A 383 41.49 -28.59 -0.17
CA GLN A 383 41.59 -29.62 0.85
C GLN A 383 40.31 -29.78 1.68
N ILE A 384 39.51 -28.73 1.84
CA ILE A 384 38.19 -28.84 2.50
C ILE A 384 37.17 -29.40 1.50
N ALA A 385 37.30 -29.08 0.21
CA ALA A 385 36.39 -29.51 -0.85
C ALA A 385 36.38 -31.04 -1.09
N THR A 386 37.37 -31.78 -0.60
CA THR A 386 37.38 -33.26 -0.66
C THR A 386 36.50 -33.91 0.39
N GLU A 387 36.10 -33.17 1.43
CA GLU A 387 35.27 -33.69 2.51
C GLU A 387 33.81 -33.84 2.06
N GLN A 388 33.17 -34.94 2.42
CA GLN A 388 31.75 -35.19 2.11
C GLN A 388 30.83 -34.49 3.14
N THR A 389 31.05 -33.20 3.32
CA THR A 389 30.35 -32.38 4.31
C THR A 389 29.67 -31.18 3.63
N THR A 390 28.70 -30.56 4.30
CA THR A 390 28.10 -29.29 3.84
C THR A 390 29.15 -28.20 3.65
N THR A 391 30.12 -28.14 4.56
CA THR A 391 31.28 -27.26 4.47
C THR A 391 32.17 -27.62 3.27
N GLY A 392 32.38 -28.91 2.99
CA GLY A 392 33.10 -29.39 1.81
C GLY A 392 32.43 -28.97 0.49
N ALA A 393 31.10 -29.04 0.41
CA ALA A 393 30.35 -28.55 -0.75
C ALA A 393 30.49 -27.02 -0.94
N ALA A 394 30.50 -26.24 0.15
CA ALA A 394 30.79 -24.81 0.10
C ALA A 394 32.24 -24.54 -0.36
N ALA A 395 33.20 -25.24 0.22
CA ALA A 395 34.62 -25.16 -0.14
C ALA A 395 34.88 -25.49 -1.61
N LYS A 396 34.12 -26.43 -2.20
CA LYS A 396 34.18 -26.73 -3.63
C LYS A 396 33.80 -25.53 -4.49
N ARG A 397 32.69 -24.86 -4.16
CA ARG A 397 32.25 -23.62 -4.86
C ARG A 397 33.28 -22.50 -4.71
N ILE A 398 33.87 -22.36 -3.52
CA ILE A 398 34.93 -21.36 -3.25
C ILE A 398 36.17 -21.66 -4.08
N ALA A 399 36.62 -22.93 -4.13
CA ALA A 399 37.76 -23.33 -4.93
C ALA A 399 37.52 -23.12 -6.44
N GLU A 400 36.30 -23.38 -6.92
CA GLU A 400 35.90 -23.08 -8.31
C GLU A 400 35.99 -21.58 -8.61
N ALA A 401 35.39 -20.73 -7.78
CA ALA A 401 35.46 -19.27 -7.92
C ALA A 401 36.91 -18.76 -7.86
N LEU A 402 37.74 -19.29 -6.96
CA LEU A 402 39.16 -18.94 -6.88
C LEU A 402 39.95 -19.33 -8.13
N ARG A 403 39.66 -20.47 -8.76
CA ARG A 403 40.29 -20.87 -10.03
C ARG A 403 39.84 -19.96 -11.17
N GLU A 404 38.57 -19.62 -11.24
CA GLU A 404 38.03 -18.71 -12.25
C GLU A 404 38.65 -17.32 -12.11
N ALA A 405 38.76 -16.81 -10.88
CA ALA A 405 39.45 -15.56 -10.58
C ALA A 405 40.94 -15.57 -10.99
N GLN A 406 41.65 -16.69 -10.80
CA GLN A 406 43.06 -16.83 -11.19
C GLN A 406 43.29 -16.93 -12.70
N ASN A 407 42.32 -17.50 -13.43
CA ASN A 407 42.40 -17.73 -14.87
C ASN A 407 41.85 -16.55 -15.68
N SER A 408 41.07 -15.66 -15.07
CA SER A 408 40.53 -14.48 -15.74
C SER A 408 41.63 -13.51 -16.17
N THR A 409 41.53 -13.03 -17.41
CA THR A 409 42.32 -11.90 -17.93
C THR A 409 41.64 -10.55 -17.69
N SER A 410 40.35 -10.56 -17.33
CA SER A 410 39.57 -9.37 -16.97
C SER A 410 39.69 -9.07 -15.46
N PRO A 411 40.14 -7.86 -15.06
CA PRO A 411 40.18 -7.45 -13.65
C PRO A 411 38.80 -7.47 -12.98
N GLU A 412 37.76 -7.02 -13.69
CA GLU A 412 36.39 -6.97 -13.16
C GLU A 412 35.87 -8.38 -12.84
N THR A 413 36.10 -9.33 -13.74
CA THR A 413 35.72 -10.74 -13.52
C THR A 413 36.55 -11.38 -12.40
N SER A 414 37.83 -11.05 -12.29
CA SER A 414 38.69 -11.55 -11.21
C SER A 414 38.22 -11.03 -9.84
N ALA A 415 37.83 -9.75 -9.76
CA ALA A 415 37.25 -9.14 -8.57
C ALA A 415 35.89 -9.77 -8.19
N ALA A 416 35.00 -9.95 -9.17
CA ALA A 416 33.69 -10.55 -8.97
C ALA A 416 33.78 -11.99 -8.44
N GLU A 417 34.66 -12.81 -9.01
CA GLU A 417 34.85 -14.19 -8.54
C GLU A 417 35.59 -14.27 -7.19
N THR A 418 36.45 -13.30 -6.87
CA THR A 418 37.05 -13.17 -5.52
C THR A 418 35.99 -12.84 -4.47
N ASP A 419 35.07 -11.93 -4.79
CA ASP A 419 33.94 -11.59 -3.91
C ASP A 419 32.96 -12.76 -3.76
N ARG A 420 32.71 -13.52 -4.85
CA ARG A 420 31.92 -14.76 -4.80
C ARG A 420 32.56 -15.81 -3.89
N ALA A 421 33.87 -15.97 -3.94
CA ALA A 421 34.61 -16.87 -3.05
C ALA A 421 34.48 -16.43 -1.58
N ALA A 422 34.59 -15.13 -1.28
CA ALA A 422 34.42 -14.60 0.07
C ALA A 422 32.99 -14.82 0.60
N ARG A 423 31.97 -14.51 -0.20
CA ARG A 423 30.55 -14.80 0.15
C ARG A 423 30.29 -16.28 0.36
N GLY A 424 30.93 -17.14 -0.44
CA GLY A 424 30.83 -18.59 -0.29
C GLY A 424 31.31 -19.09 1.07
N VAL A 425 32.33 -18.44 1.69
CA VAL A 425 32.77 -18.76 3.06
C VAL A 425 31.65 -18.46 4.06
N ASP A 426 31.07 -17.27 3.97
CA ASP A 426 30.00 -16.84 4.89
C ASP A 426 28.76 -17.72 4.77
N GLU A 427 28.33 -18.02 3.53
CA GLU A 427 27.24 -18.96 3.26
C GLU A 427 27.51 -20.36 3.83
N GLY A 428 28.73 -20.87 3.66
CA GLY A 428 29.13 -22.17 4.18
C GLY A 428 29.08 -22.23 5.71
N LEU A 429 29.62 -21.21 6.39
CA LEU A 429 29.59 -21.11 7.84
C LEU A 429 28.16 -20.98 8.38
N HIS A 430 27.33 -20.17 7.73
CA HIS A 430 25.91 -20.02 8.11
C HIS A 430 25.11 -21.31 7.88
N ALA A 431 25.31 -22.00 6.76
CA ALA A 431 24.67 -23.29 6.51
C ALA A 431 25.05 -24.33 7.57
N GLN A 432 26.33 -24.36 7.95
CA GLN A 432 26.87 -25.28 8.95
C GLN A 432 26.35 -25.00 10.37
N SER A 433 26.22 -23.73 10.75
CA SER A 433 25.60 -23.34 12.03
C SER A 433 24.13 -23.75 12.07
N ARG A 434 23.36 -23.38 11.02
CA ARG A 434 21.93 -23.73 10.93
C ARG A 434 21.70 -25.24 10.98
N MET A 435 22.55 -26.02 10.35
CA MET A 435 22.45 -27.48 10.40
C MET A 435 22.71 -28.03 11.81
N GLY A 436 23.70 -27.48 12.53
CA GLY A 436 23.94 -27.84 13.93
C GLY A 436 22.75 -27.52 14.84
N ASP A 437 22.16 -26.34 14.67
CA ASP A 437 20.97 -25.92 15.43
C ASP A 437 19.74 -26.78 15.08
N ALA A 438 19.54 -27.11 13.80
CA ALA A 438 18.45 -27.97 13.36
C ALA A 438 18.59 -29.40 13.88
N ILE A 439 19.81 -29.97 13.87
CA ILE A 439 20.09 -31.28 14.45
C ILE A 439 19.80 -31.26 15.95
N LYS A 440 20.28 -30.24 16.67
CA LYS A 440 20.01 -30.08 18.09
C LYS A 440 18.51 -30.05 18.37
N ALA A 441 17.76 -29.19 17.67
CA ALA A 441 16.31 -29.06 17.83
C ALA A 441 15.58 -30.37 17.52
N SER A 442 15.96 -31.07 16.45
CA SER A 442 15.42 -32.38 16.08
C SER A 442 15.65 -33.43 17.18
N GLN A 443 16.83 -33.44 17.81
CA GLN A 443 17.12 -34.36 18.92
C GLN A 443 16.36 -33.98 20.21
N GLU A 444 16.19 -32.70 20.52
CA GLU A 444 15.36 -32.24 21.65
C GLU A 444 13.88 -32.61 21.46
N GLU A 445 13.34 -32.40 20.26
CA GLU A 445 11.98 -32.80 19.91
C GLU A 445 11.81 -34.33 19.95
N GLY A 446 12.77 -35.07 19.39
CA GLY A 446 12.81 -36.53 19.46
C GLY A 446 12.77 -37.04 20.90
N GLN A 447 13.55 -36.42 21.80
CA GLN A 447 13.55 -36.74 23.23
C GLN A 447 12.15 -36.56 23.83
N GLU A 448 11.53 -35.40 23.63
CA GLU A 448 10.20 -35.13 24.18
C GLU A 448 9.16 -36.11 23.66
N ARG A 449 9.18 -36.43 22.36
CA ARG A 449 8.29 -37.40 21.75
C ARG A 449 8.51 -38.80 22.35
N SER A 450 9.75 -39.22 22.55
CA SER A 450 10.10 -40.51 23.18
C SER A 450 9.60 -40.59 24.63
N GLU A 451 9.75 -39.54 25.43
CA GLU A 451 9.27 -39.49 26.81
C GLU A 451 7.73 -39.53 26.90
N ARG A 452 7.05 -38.81 26.00
CA ARG A 452 5.58 -38.84 25.92
C ARG A 452 5.10 -40.23 25.51
N LEU A 453 5.70 -40.81 24.48
CA LEU A 453 5.33 -42.13 23.98
C LEU A 453 5.59 -43.23 25.02
N ALA A 454 6.66 -43.13 25.81
CA ALA A 454 6.92 -44.04 26.93
C ALA A 454 5.80 -43.97 27.98
N LYS A 455 5.35 -42.76 28.34
CA LYS A 455 4.23 -42.57 29.28
C LYS A 455 2.91 -43.10 28.73
N ASP A 456 2.64 -42.87 27.45
CA ASP A 456 1.44 -43.39 26.78
C ASP A 456 1.43 -44.93 26.79
N LEU A 457 2.59 -45.57 26.53
CA LEU A 457 2.74 -47.02 26.63
C LEU A 457 2.57 -47.55 28.05
N GLU A 458 3.14 -46.88 29.07
CA GLU A 458 2.92 -47.24 30.47
C GLU A 458 1.45 -47.13 30.88
N HIS A 459 0.76 -46.06 30.45
CA HIS A 459 -0.66 -45.87 30.72
C HIS A 459 -1.51 -46.94 30.04
N THR A 460 -1.20 -47.24 28.78
CA THR A 460 -1.87 -48.29 28.01
C THR A 460 -1.66 -49.65 28.68
N ALA A 461 -0.41 -49.99 29.05
CA ALA A 461 -0.04 -51.22 29.75
C ALA A 461 -0.70 -51.36 31.13
N ALA A 462 -0.94 -50.25 31.83
CA ALA A 462 -1.64 -50.25 33.12
C ALA A 462 -3.15 -50.54 33.01
N SER A 463 -3.71 -50.52 31.80
CA SER A 463 -5.14 -50.73 31.59
C SER A 463 -5.58 -52.14 32.00
N PRO A 464 -6.68 -52.28 32.79
CA PRO A 464 -7.16 -53.57 33.26
C PRO A 464 -7.62 -54.51 32.14
N THR A 465 -7.89 -53.97 30.94
CA THR A 465 -8.35 -54.71 29.76
C THR A 465 -7.23 -55.44 29.01
N GLN A 466 -5.95 -55.15 29.27
CA GLN A 466 -4.84 -55.79 28.55
C GLN A 466 -4.35 -57.10 29.19
N PRO A 467 -4.03 -58.14 28.38
CA PRO A 467 -3.52 -59.40 28.87
C PRO A 467 -2.13 -59.25 29.51
N GLN A 468 -1.87 -60.00 30.60
CA GLN A 468 -0.62 -59.91 31.38
C GLN A 468 0.67 -60.01 30.56
N ILE A 469 0.68 -60.79 29.48
CA ILE A 469 1.88 -60.96 28.62
C ILE A 469 2.13 -59.70 27.78
N SER A 470 1.08 -59.08 27.21
CA SER A 470 1.20 -57.81 26.48
C SER A 470 1.69 -56.65 27.35
N ARG A 471 1.41 -56.68 28.67
CA ARG A 471 1.94 -55.69 29.62
C ARG A 471 3.46 -55.78 29.78
N ALA A 472 4.03 -56.98 29.72
CA ALA A 472 5.48 -57.16 29.83
C ALA A 472 6.21 -56.59 28.61
N SER A 473 5.74 -56.91 27.39
CA SER A 473 6.32 -56.39 26.14
C SER A 473 6.11 -54.87 26.01
N ALA A 474 4.94 -54.33 26.40
CA ALA A 474 4.70 -52.88 26.42
C ALA A 474 5.61 -52.14 27.43
N SER A 475 5.86 -52.73 28.61
CA SER A 475 6.81 -52.18 29.59
C SER A 475 8.24 -52.18 29.03
N GLN A 476 8.64 -53.25 28.33
CA GLN A 476 9.95 -53.32 27.68
C GLN A 476 10.10 -52.25 26.59
N ALA A 477 9.05 -51.99 25.80
CA ALA A 477 9.03 -50.91 24.83
C ALA A 477 9.18 -49.53 25.50
N ALA A 478 8.46 -49.28 26.61
CA ALA A 478 8.57 -48.02 27.36
C ALA A 478 9.98 -47.80 27.94
N GLU A 479 10.62 -48.83 28.49
CA GLU A 479 11.99 -48.75 28.98
C GLU A 479 13.00 -48.44 27.86
N ALA A 480 12.82 -49.05 26.68
CA ALA A 480 13.65 -48.75 25.51
C ALA A 480 13.48 -47.29 25.04
N LEU A 481 12.25 -46.77 25.04
CA LEU A 481 12.01 -45.34 24.72
C LEU A 481 12.65 -44.39 25.74
N GLN A 482 12.65 -44.71 27.03
CA GLN A 482 13.34 -43.89 28.04
C GLN A 482 14.86 -43.86 27.81
N ARG A 483 15.46 -44.98 27.41
CA ARG A 483 16.87 -45.03 27.02
C ARG A 483 17.13 -44.26 25.73
N GLY A 484 16.24 -44.38 24.74
CA GLY A 484 16.26 -43.62 23.50
C GLY A 484 16.21 -42.11 23.75
N ALA A 485 15.28 -41.63 24.58
CA ALA A 485 15.16 -40.23 24.98
C ALA A 485 16.45 -39.70 25.61
N LYS A 486 17.07 -40.47 26.52
CA LYS A 486 18.35 -40.08 27.13
C LYS A 486 19.47 -39.98 26.10
N ALA A 487 19.51 -40.89 25.12
CA ALA A 487 20.49 -40.84 24.03
C ALA A 487 20.24 -39.63 23.11
N GLN A 488 18.99 -39.29 22.80
CA GLN A 488 18.62 -38.07 22.06
C GLN A 488 19.03 -36.80 22.81
N GLN A 489 18.82 -36.75 24.13
CA GLN A 489 19.28 -35.64 24.98
C GLN A 489 20.81 -35.47 24.90
N GLN A 490 21.56 -36.58 24.95
CA GLN A 490 23.02 -36.56 24.81
C GLN A 490 23.45 -36.09 23.42
N ALA A 491 22.74 -36.50 22.37
CA ALA A 491 22.98 -36.06 21.00
C ALA A 491 22.75 -34.55 20.83
N ALA A 492 21.66 -34.02 21.39
CA ALA A 492 21.36 -32.59 21.40
C ALA A 492 22.44 -31.77 22.13
N GLN A 493 22.88 -32.22 23.32
CA GLN A 493 23.95 -31.57 24.07
C GLN A 493 25.27 -31.58 23.30
N ALA A 494 25.62 -32.71 22.69
CA ALA A 494 26.83 -32.84 21.88
C ALA A 494 26.77 -31.95 20.63
N ALA A 495 25.63 -31.88 19.94
CA ALA A 495 25.40 -30.98 18.82
C ALA A 495 25.55 -29.50 19.22
N GLY A 496 24.95 -29.10 20.36
CA GLY A 496 25.10 -27.76 20.92
C GLY A 496 26.54 -27.41 21.34
N SER A 497 27.33 -28.40 21.75
CA SER A 497 28.77 -28.25 22.03
C SER A 497 29.67 -28.36 20.79
N GLN A 498 29.09 -28.46 19.59
CA GLN A 498 29.81 -28.63 18.32
C GLN A 498 30.67 -29.90 18.24
N SER A 499 30.29 -30.97 18.95
CA SER A 499 31.00 -32.25 18.93
C SER A 499 30.30 -33.26 18.00
N GLN A 500 30.72 -33.32 16.74
CA GLN A 500 30.12 -34.21 15.72
C GLN A 500 30.13 -35.69 16.15
N GLU A 501 31.28 -36.22 16.55
CA GLU A 501 31.43 -37.65 16.84
C GLU A 501 30.58 -38.07 18.04
N ALA A 502 30.56 -37.25 19.11
CA ALA A 502 29.72 -37.51 20.27
C ALA A 502 28.22 -37.43 19.94
N ALA A 503 27.83 -36.44 19.12
CA ALA A 503 26.44 -36.29 18.69
C ALA A 503 25.98 -37.48 17.83
N LYS A 504 26.83 -37.92 16.89
CA LYS A 504 26.56 -39.07 16.03
C LYS A 504 26.44 -40.38 16.82
N GLN A 505 27.36 -40.65 17.73
CA GLN A 505 27.32 -41.86 18.57
C GLN A 505 26.05 -41.91 19.43
N ALA A 506 25.68 -40.79 20.05
CA ALA A 506 24.46 -40.68 20.84
C ALA A 506 23.19 -40.83 19.98
N ALA A 507 23.17 -40.24 18.77
CA ALA A 507 22.06 -40.37 17.84
C ALA A 507 21.89 -41.81 17.31
N GLN A 508 22.98 -42.55 17.06
CA GLN A 508 22.94 -43.97 16.69
C GLN A 508 22.48 -44.86 17.84
N GLN A 509 22.86 -44.52 19.07
CA GLN A 509 22.34 -45.20 20.25
C GLN A 509 20.82 -44.99 20.37
N ALA A 510 20.34 -43.76 20.16
CA ALA A 510 18.90 -43.48 20.13
C ALA A 510 18.17 -44.31 19.06
N GLU A 511 18.69 -44.36 17.83
CA GLU A 511 18.15 -45.18 16.74
C GLU A 511 18.03 -46.67 17.15
N SER A 512 19.07 -47.23 17.77
CA SER A 512 19.05 -48.61 18.25
C SER A 512 17.99 -48.86 19.33
N GLU A 513 17.81 -47.92 20.26
CA GLU A 513 16.80 -48.04 21.33
C GLU A 513 15.37 -47.88 20.77
N LEU A 514 15.14 -46.99 19.81
CA LEU A 514 13.85 -46.87 19.11
C LEU A 514 13.49 -48.14 18.35
N ARG A 515 14.47 -48.80 17.69
CA ARG A 515 14.25 -50.11 17.04
C ARG A 515 13.88 -51.20 18.03
N GLN A 516 14.55 -51.26 19.19
CA GLN A 516 14.20 -52.21 20.25
C GLN A 516 12.79 -51.96 20.80
N ALA A 517 12.40 -50.70 20.96
CA ALA A 517 11.06 -50.33 21.37
C ALA A 517 10.00 -50.79 20.34
N LEU A 518 10.31 -50.66 19.05
CA LEU A 518 9.40 -51.06 17.97
C LEU A 518 9.21 -52.58 17.93
N GLU A 519 10.29 -53.35 18.07
CA GLU A 519 10.23 -54.82 18.12
C GLU A 519 9.42 -55.32 19.33
N ALA A 520 9.62 -54.73 20.51
CA ALA A 520 8.85 -55.06 21.71
C ALA A 520 7.36 -54.71 21.57
N LEU A 521 7.04 -53.63 20.87
CA LEU A 521 5.65 -53.22 20.61
C LEU A 521 4.97 -54.14 19.58
N ASP A 522 5.69 -54.59 18.55
CA ASP A 522 5.21 -55.57 17.58
C ASP A 522 4.88 -56.91 18.26
N GLU A 523 5.71 -57.33 19.21
CA GLU A 523 5.43 -58.52 20.03
C GLU A 523 4.17 -58.32 20.90
N ALA A 524 4.00 -57.15 21.51
CA ALA A 524 2.83 -56.83 22.33
C ALA A 524 1.52 -56.90 21.52
N ILE A 525 1.52 -56.36 20.29
CA ILE A 525 0.38 -56.39 19.37
C ILE A 525 0.05 -57.83 18.97
N ALA A 526 1.06 -58.62 18.60
CA ALA A 526 0.86 -60.02 18.20
C ALA A 526 0.22 -60.86 19.32
N GLN A 527 0.70 -60.71 20.55
CA GLN A 527 0.17 -61.43 21.71
C GLN A 527 -1.24 -60.97 22.12
N ALA A 528 -1.54 -59.68 22.00
CA ALA A 528 -2.88 -59.15 22.26
C ALA A 528 -3.89 -59.67 21.22
N ALA A 529 -3.48 -59.71 19.95
CA ALA A 529 -4.30 -60.19 18.85
C ALA A 529 -4.61 -61.70 18.93
N GLU A 530 -3.68 -62.53 19.40
CA GLU A 530 -3.87 -63.98 19.56
C GLU A 530 -4.93 -64.34 20.62
N LYS A 531 -5.05 -63.52 21.67
CA LYS A 531 -5.95 -63.78 22.81
C LYS A 531 -7.35 -63.18 22.68
N ASP A 532 -7.58 -62.38 21.65
CA ASP A 532 -8.75 -61.53 21.53
C ASP A 532 -10.07 -62.30 21.30
N GLY A 533 -10.03 -63.55 20.80
CA GLY A 533 -11.20 -64.44 20.68
C GLY A 533 -12.33 -63.96 19.74
N ARG A 534 -12.31 -62.72 19.25
CA ARG A 534 -13.33 -62.09 18.39
C ARG A 534 -13.06 -62.29 16.89
N GLN A 535 -12.46 -63.41 16.52
CA GLN A 535 -12.11 -63.70 15.12
C GLN A 535 -13.34 -63.76 14.20
N ASP A 536 -14.47 -64.26 14.70
CA ASP A 536 -15.69 -64.37 13.92
C ASP A 536 -16.34 -63.01 13.64
N GLN A 537 -16.27 -62.07 14.59
CA GLN A 537 -16.75 -60.68 14.40
C GLN A 537 -15.90 -59.92 13.37
N ARG A 538 -14.57 -60.11 13.41
CA ARG A 538 -13.65 -59.58 12.41
C ARG A 538 -13.95 -60.10 11.01
N LYS A 539 -14.19 -61.41 10.88
CA LYS A 539 -14.57 -62.02 9.60
C LYS A 539 -15.89 -61.45 9.08
N ALA A 540 -16.89 -61.27 9.95
CA ALA A 540 -18.17 -60.67 9.56
C ALA A 540 -18.01 -59.25 9.02
N LEU A 541 -17.22 -58.39 9.68
CA LEU A 541 -16.92 -57.04 9.17
C LEU A 541 -16.13 -57.07 7.86
N ALA A 542 -15.21 -58.02 7.69
CA ALA A 542 -14.47 -58.20 6.45
C ALA A 542 -15.38 -58.66 5.29
N GLU A 543 -16.36 -59.53 5.56
CA GLU A 543 -17.38 -59.96 4.59
C GLU A 543 -18.31 -58.81 4.20
N GLU A 544 -18.74 -57.99 5.16
CA GLU A 544 -19.56 -56.80 4.91
C GLU A 544 -18.79 -55.75 4.09
N GLN A 545 -17.51 -55.55 4.39
CA GLN A 545 -16.62 -54.67 3.60
C GLN A 545 -16.44 -55.17 2.16
N ALA A 546 -16.37 -56.49 1.96
CA ALA A 546 -16.31 -57.08 0.63
C ALA A 546 -17.64 -56.93 -0.14
N SER A 547 -18.78 -57.00 0.56
CA SER A 547 -20.09 -56.72 -0.04
C SER A 547 -20.22 -55.27 -0.51
N LEU A 548 -19.74 -54.30 0.27
CA LEU A 548 -19.72 -52.88 -0.15
C LEU A 548 -18.87 -52.64 -1.40
N GLU A 549 -17.76 -53.37 -1.52
CA GLU A 549 -16.92 -53.31 -2.73
C GLU A 549 -17.65 -53.85 -3.97
N GLU A 550 -18.47 -54.89 -3.82
CA GLU A 550 -19.30 -55.45 -4.90
C GLU A 550 -20.43 -54.49 -5.29
N ASP A 551 -21.11 -53.86 -4.32
CA ASP A 551 -22.11 -52.82 -4.55
C ASP A 551 -21.51 -51.62 -5.31
N LEU A 552 -20.29 -51.22 -4.95
CA LEU A 552 -19.55 -50.17 -5.64
C LEU A 552 -19.18 -50.58 -7.08
N ALA A 553 -18.82 -51.85 -7.30
CA ALA A 553 -18.57 -52.39 -8.63
C ALA A 553 -19.84 -52.43 -9.49
N GLU A 554 -21.03 -52.61 -8.89
CA GLU A 554 -22.30 -52.50 -9.60
C GLU A 554 -22.64 -51.04 -9.94
N ALA A 555 -22.45 -50.10 -9.02
CA ALA A 555 -22.61 -48.67 -9.28
C ALA A 555 -21.70 -48.18 -10.41
N ALA A 556 -20.45 -48.69 -10.46
CA ALA A 556 -19.48 -48.38 -11.50
C ALA A 556 -19.98 -48.68 -12.93
N LYS A 557 -20.84 -49.69 -13.12
CA LYS A 557 -21.39 -50.06 -14.44
C LYS A 557 -22.32 -49.00 -15.01
N ASN A 558 -22.91 -48.16 -14.16
CA ASN A 558 -23.82 -47.10 -14.57
C ASN A 558 -23.09 -45.78 -14.93
N THR A 559 -21.77 -45.71 -14.69
CA THR A 559 -20.95 -44.53 -15.00
C THR A 559 -20.95 -44.20 -16.50
N ASP A 560 -21.02 -45.21 -17.36
CA ASP A 560 -20.99 -45.03 -18.82
C ASP A 560 -22.29 -44.45 -19.40
N SER A 561 -23.38 -44.47 -18.64
CA SER A 561 -24.70 -43.97 -19.04
C SER A 561 -25.16 -42.75 -18.23
N ALA A 562 -24.42 -42.37 -17.19
CA ALA A 562 -24.59 -41.07 -16.55
C ALA A 562 -24.07 -40.00 -17.52
N SER A 563 -24.83 -38.93 -17.77
CA SER A 563 -24.51 -37.82 -18.69
C SER A 563 -23.29 -36.99 -18.25
N LEU A 564 -22.16 -37.66 -18.11
CA LEU A 564 -20.87 -37.14 -17.67
C LEU A 564 -20.00 -36.86 -18.89
N GLY A 565 -19.22 -35.80 -18.83
CA GLY A 565 -18.13 -35.59 -19.79
C GLY A 565 -17.12 -36.73 -19.73
N LYS A 566 -16.44 -37.01 -20.84
CA LYS A 566 -15.50 -38.14 -20.93
C LYS A 566 -14.37 -38.09 -19.88
N SER A 567 -13.84 -36.90 -19.60
CA SER A 567 -12.84 -36.70 -18.55
C SER A 567 -13.39 -37.02 -17.16
N ALA A 568 -14.58 -36.52 -16.85
CA ALA A 568 -15.24 -36.79 -15.59
C ALA A 568 -15.61 -38.28 -15.43
N GLN A 569 -16.04 -38.94 -16.50
CA GLN A 569 -16.27 -40.38 -16.50
C GLN A 569 -14.99 -41.15 -16.15
N GLU A 570 -13.84 -40.79 -16.73
CA GLU A 570 -12.55 -41.40 -16.42
C GLU A 570 -12.07 -41.06 -14.99
N ALA A 571 -12.36 -39.86 -14.49
CA ALA A 571 -12.04 -39.45 -13.12
C ALA A 571 -12.88 -40.22 -12.08
N VAL A 572 -14.19 -40.33 -12.31
CA VAL A 572 -15.12 -41.12 -11.48
C VAL A 572 -14.70 -42.60 -11.51
N GLN A 573 -14.38 -43.17 -12.68
CA GLN A 573 -13.90 -44.56 -12.76
C GLN A 573 -12.60 -44.78 -12.00
N ARG A 574 -11.62 -43.86 -12.11
CA ARG A 574 -10.37 -43.92 -11.36
C ARG A 574 -10.59 -43.83 -9.85
N ALA A 575 -11.43 -42.91 -9.40
CA ALA A 575 -11.76 -42.74 -7.99
C ALA A 575 -12.52 -43.95 -7.43
N ILE A 576 -13.46 -44.51 -8.19
CA ILE A 576 -14.14 -45.76 -7.84
C ILE A 576 -13.15 -46.92 -7.74
N GLU A 577 -12.22 -47.08 -8.69
CA GLU A 577 -11.23 -48.17 -8.64
C GLU A 577 -10.25 -48.01 -7.45
N GLN A 578 -9.86 -46.77 -7.12
CA GLN A 578 -9.10 -46.48 -5.90
C GLN A 578 -9.89 -46.87 -4.65
N ALA A 579 -11.16 -46.47 -4.55
CA ALA A 579 -12.03 -46.83 -3.44
C ALA A 579 -12.17 -48.35 -3.32
N ARG A 580 -12.37 -49.08 -4.43
CA ARG A 580 -12.45 -50.54 -4.46
C ARG A 580 -11.16 -51.21 -4.00
N SER A 581 -9.99 -50.72 -4.46
CA SER A 581 -8.69 -51.21 -4.02
C SER A 581 -8.52 -51.04 -2.51
N ALA A 582 -8.85 -49.85 -1.98
CA ALA A 582 -8.77 -49.54 -0.56
C ALA A 582 -9.77 -50.38 0.26
N MET A 583 -11.02 -50.55 -0.19
CA MET A 583 -12.02 -51.44 0.43
C MET A 583 -11.55 -52.90 0.47
N LYS A 584 -10.93 -53.39 -0.61
CA LYS A 584 -10.39 -54.76 -0.68
C LYS A 584 -9.20 -54.94 0.28
N GLN A 585 -8.33 -53.95 0.39
CA GLN A 585 -7.24 -53.95 1.36
C GLN A 585 -7.79 -53.88 2.79
N ALA A 586 -8.79 -53.04 3.05
CA ALA A 586 -9.50 -52.98 4.32
C ALA A 586 -10.10 -54.34 4.70
N ALA A 587 -10.80 -55.02 3.78
CA ALA A 587 -11.34 -56.37 4.02
C ALA A 587 -10.22 -57.38 4.37
N SER A 588 -9.08 -57.31 3.69
CA SER A 588 -7.92 -58.15 4.01
C SER A 588 -7.35 -57.86 5.40
N SER A 589 -7.20 -56.59 5.76
CA SER A 589 -6.70 -56.16 7.07
C SER A 589 -7.68 -56.52 8.19
N LEU A 590 -9.00 -56.34 8.00
CA LEU A 590 -10.04 -56.75 8.94
C LEU A 590 -10.02 -58.25 9.23
N SER A 591 -9.68 -59.07 8.24
CA SER A 591 -9.59 -60.52 8.39
C SER A 591 -8.37 -60.99 9.21
N LYS A 592 -7.36 -60.13 9.39
CA LYS A 592 -6.11 -60.44 10.08
C LYS A 592 -6.14 -59.92 11.53
N PRO A 593 -5.69 -60.71 12.52
CA PRO A 593 -5.54 -60.23 13.89
C PRO A 593 -4.49 -59.11 13.98
N GLY A 594 -4.76 -58.06 14.77
CA GLY A 594 -3.79 -56.98 15.04
C GLY A 594 -3.54 -56.02 13.87
N GLN A 595 -4.51 -55.87 12.96
CA GLN A 595 -4.46 -54.92 11.84
C GLN A 595 -5.71 -54.02 11.80
N GLY A 596 -6.27 -53.70 12.98
CA GLY A 596 -7.51 -52.92 13.08
C GLY A 596 -7.33 -51.47 12.62
N LYS A 597 -6.18 -50.85 12.92
CA LYS A 597 -5.82 -49.50 12.47
C LYS A 597 -5.54 -49.47 10.97
N ALA A 598 -4.81 -50.46 10.45
CA ALA A 598 -4.55 -50.58 9.02
C ALA A 598 -5.84 -50.76 8.21
N ALA A 599 -6.83 -51.49 8.75
CA ALA A 599 -8.17 -51.53 8.18
C ALA A 599 -8.84 -50.15 8.20
N ALA A 600 -8.87 -49.47 9.34
CA ALA A 600 -9.48 -48.15 9.47
C ALA A 600 -8.85 -47.10 8.53
N GLU A 601 -7.52 -47.12 8.36
CA GLU A 601 -6.81 -46.26 7.40
C GLU A 601 -7.26 -46.52 5.95
N GLN A 602 -7.32 -47.78 5.53
CA GLN A 602 -7.79 -48.17 4.20
C GLN A 602 -9.28 -47.84 4.00
N GLN A 603 -10.10 -47.90 5.05
CA GLN A 603 -11.51 -47.50 4.99
C GLN A 603 -11.67 -45.98 4.84
N ARG A 604 -10.81 -45.17 5.47
CA ARG A 604 -10.77 -43.71 5.28
C ARG A 604 -10.31 -43.35 3.88
N GLU A 605 -9.27 -44.02 3.37
CA GLU A 605 -8.82 -43.86 1.98
C GLU A 605 -9.94 -44.19 0.98
N ALA A 606 -10.74 -45.23 1.27
CA ALA A 606 -11.94 -45.53 0.48
C ALA A 606 -13.00 -44.42 0.54
N ILE A 607 -13.27 -43.85 1.73
CA ILE A 607 -14.20 -42.71 1.89
C ILE A 607 -13.72 -41.49 1.10
N ASP A 608 -12.43 -41.16 1.17
CA ASP A 608 -11.86 -40.05 0.42
C ASP A 608 -11.98 -40.26 -1.09
N ALA A 609 -11.72 -41.48 -1.57
CA ALA A 609 -11.90 -41.84 -2.97
C ALA A 609 -13.38 -41.81 -3.40
N LEU A 610 -14.31 -42.22 -2.54
CA LEU A 610 -15.76 -42.08 -2.79
C LEU A 610 -16.19 -40.62 -2.87
N ASN A 611 -15.72 -39.75 -1.95
CA ASN A 611 -15.99 -38.31 -2.01
C ASN A 611 -15.46 -37.71 -3.31
N LYS A 612 -14.24 -38.09 -3.75
CA LYS A 612 -13.69 -37.69 -5.05
C LYS A 612 -14.57 -38.15 -6.21
N ALA A 613 -15.06 -39.38 -6.18
CA ALA A 613 -15.98 -39.90 -7.20
C ALA A 613 -17.30 -39.11 -7.22
N GLN A 614 -17.85 -38.74 -6.07
CA GLN A 614 -19.07 -37.91 -5.98
C GLN A 614 -18.84 -36.51 -6.56
N ASN A 615 -17.74 -35.84 -6.18
CA ASN A 615 -17.41 -34.51 -6.67
C ASN A 615 -17.18 -34.53 -8.19
N SER A 616 -16.37 -35.48 -8.69
CA SER A 616 -16.13 -35.62 -10.13
C SER A 616 -17.40 -35.95 -10.91
N ALA A 617 -18.36 -36.67 -10.31
CA ALA A 617 -19.65 -36.92 -10.94
C ALA A 617 -20.50 -35.63 -11.02
N GLY A 618 -20.52 -34.81 -9.95
CA GLY A 618 -21.21 -33.50 -9.96
C GLY A 618 -20.60 -32.52 -10.95
N GLU A 619 -19.29 -32.28 -10.82
CA GLU A 619 -18.50 -31.39 -11.68
C GLU A 619 -18.60 -31.77 -13.17
N GLY A 620 -18.64 -33.06 -13.47
CA GLY A 620 -18.71 -33.60 -14.82
C GLY A 620 -20.05 -33.52 -15.52
N THR A 621 -21.08 -32.94 -14.90
CA THR A 621 -22.44 -32.91 -15.48
C THR A 621 -22.45 -32.08 -16.77
N GLN A 622 -22.83 -32.73 -17.89
CA GLN A 622 -22.91 -32.08 -19.19
C GLN A 622 -24.31 -32.24 -19.82
N PRO A 623 -24.77 -31.23 -20.57
CA PRO A 623 -26.01 -31.33 -21.32
C PRO A 623 -25.87 -32.38 -22.43
N SER A 624 -26.70 -33.43 -22.35
CA SER A 624 -26.74 -34.51 -23.34
C SER A 624 -27.67 -34.23 -24.53
N SER A 625 -28.57 -33.24 -24.40
CA SER A 625 -29.47 -32.82 -25.47
C SER A 625 -28.85 -31.71 -26.34
N PRO A 626 -29.13 -31.69 -27.66
CA PRO A 626 -28.68 -30.59 -28.53
C PRO A 626 -29.16 -29.21 -28.08
N GLU A 627 -30.37 -29.13 -27.52
CA GLU A 627 -30.95 -27.90 -26.96
C GLU A 627 -30.16 -27.42 -25.72
N GLY A 628 -29.76 -28.35 -24.85
CA GLY A 628 -28.94 -28.03 -23.68
C GLY A 628 -27.52 -27.61 -24.05
N GLN A 629 -26.93 -28.23 -25.07
CA GLN A 629 -25.61 -27.84 -25.60
C GLN A 629 -25.64 -26.44 -26.21
N GLN A 630 -26.69 -26.10 -26.95
CA GLN A 630 -26.89 -24.75 -27.47
C GLN A 630 -27.04 -23.73 -26.34
N THR A 631 -27.83 -24.05 -25.31
CA THR A 631 -28.00 -23.18 -24.13
C THR A 631 -26.67 -22.95 -23.41
N ALA A 632 -25.85 -24.00 -23.23
CA ALA A 632 -24.51 -23.86 -22.64
C ALA A 632 -23.59 -22.96 -23.48
N ALA A 633 -23.65 -23.06 -24.82
CA ALA A 633 -22.88 -22.20 -25.71
C ALA A 633 -23.35 -20.72 -25.67
N GLU A 634 -24.66 -20.49 -25.55
CA GLU A 634 -25.24 -19.15 -25.38
C GLU A 634 -24.80 -18.53 -24.05
N LEU A 635 -24.83 -19.29 -22.95
CA LEU A 635 -24.34 -18.85 -21.65
C LEU A 635 -22.83 -18.57 -21.66
N ALA A 636 -22.03 -19.41 -22.33
CA ALA A 636 -20.59 -19.18 -22.48
C ALA A 636 -20.28 -17.85 -23.20
N ALA A 637 -21.06 -17.54 -24.24
CA ALA A 637 -20.94 -16.29 -24.98
C ALA A 637 -21.40 -15.08 -24.15
N GLU A 638 -22.45 -15.23 -23.35
CA GLU A 638 -22.90 -14.20 -22.40
C GLU A 638 -21.82 -13.94 -21.34
N GLN A 639 -21.20 -14.98 -20.78
CA GLN A 639 -20.10 -14.87 -19.82
C GLN A 639 -18.86 -14.17 -20.39
N GLU A 640 -18.47 -14.49 -21.63
CA GLU A 640 -17.34 -13.84 -22.30
C GLU A 640 -17.63 -12.36 -22.59
N ARG A 641 -18.90 -12.00 -22.87
CA ARG A 641 -19.31 -10.60 -22.99
C ARG A 641 -19.18 -9.86 -21.65
N LEU A 642 -19.65 -10.46 -20.55
CA LEU A 642 -19.51 -9.88 -19.21
C LEU A 642 -18.05 -9.68 -18.84
N ARG A 643 -17.18 -10.66 -19.14
CA ARG A 643 -15.74 -10.54 -18.94
C ARG A 643 -15.13 -9.34 -19.67
N GLN A 644 -15.52 -9.11 -20.92
CA GLN A 644 -15.05 -7.96 -21.70
C GLN A 644 -15.54 -6.63 -21.10
N GLU A 645 -16.78 -6.60 -20.60
CA GLU A 645 -17.33 -5.43 -19.92
C GLU A 645 -16.60 -5.16 -18.59
N MET A 646 -16.24 -6.19 -17.81
CA MET A 646 -15.41 -6.07 -16.60
C MET A 646 -14.02 -5.50 -16.92
N LEU A 647 -13.33 -5.99 -17.95
CA LEU A 647 -12.01 -5.49 -18.36
C LEU A 647 -12.07 -4.04 -18.87
N ASN A 648 -13.13 -3.69 -19.59
CA ASN A 648 -13.34 -2.30 -20.01
C ASN A 648 -13.60 -1.39 -18.81
N LEU A 649 -14.34 -1.87 -17.80
CA LEU A 649 -14.59 -1.15 -16.57
C LEU A 649 -13.31 -0.96 -15.75
N ALA A 650 -12.48 -1.99 -15.63
CA ALA A 650 -11.16 -1.92 -14.99
C ALA A 650 -10.27 -0.87 -15.67
N ARG A 651 -10.23 -0.86 -17.01
CA ARG A 651 -9.51 0.17 -17.77
C ARG A 651 -10.05 1.58 -17.50
N ARG A 652 -11.37 1.78 -17.52
CA ARG A 652 -11.98 3.09 -17.21
C ARG A 652 -11.65 3.53 -15.78
N ASN A 653 -11.57 2.61 -14.83
CA ASN A 653 -11.19 2.91 -13.46
C ASN A 653 -9.72 3.32 -13.34
N GLN A 654 -8.83 2.62 -14.06
CA GLN A 654 -7.41 2.98 -14.12
C GLN A 654 -7.17 4.32 -14.83
N GLU A 655 -7.92 4.62 -15.89
CA GLU A 655 -7.87 5.91 -16.59
C GLU A 655 -8.37 7.06 -15.72
N ARG A 656 -9.31 6.80 -14.80
CA ARG A 656 -9.77 7.77 -13.80
C ARG A 656 -8.70 8.01 -12.73
N ASN A 657 -8.09 6.94 -12.21
CA ASN A 657 -7.13 6.99 -11.13
C ASN A 657 -6.03 5.95 -11.37
N GLU A 658 -4.84 6.39 -11.79
CA GLU A 658 -3.70 5.49 -12.07
C GLU A 658 -3.24 4.69 -10.85
N ALA A 659 -3.57 5.18 -9.63
CA ALA A 659 -3.26 4.52 -8.37
C ALA A 659 -4.39 3.62 -7.85
N ALA A 660 -5.52 3.53 -8.54
CA ALA A 660 -6.61 2.65 -8.13
C ALA A 660 -6.21 1.18 -8.31
N SER A 661 -6.44 0.36 -7.28
CA SER A 661 -6.33 -1.09 -7.40
C SER A 661 -7.50 -1.60 -8.24
N ASN A 662 -7.21 -2.46 -9.22
CA ASN A 662 -8.21 -3.19 -9.99
C ASN A 662 -8.16 -4.69 -9.68
N GLU A 663 -7.47 -5.11 -8.61
CA GLU A 663 -7.24 -6.53 -8.30
C GLU A 663 -8.55 -7.33 -8.23
N ALA A 664 -9.60 -6.77 -7.61
CA ALA A 664 -10.91 -7.42 -7.54
C ALA A 664 -11.60 -7.51 -8.91
N LEU A 665 -11.52 -6.47 -9.75
CA LEU A 665 -12.08 -6.51 -11.11
C LEU A 665 -11.33 -7.44 -12.05
N ASP A 666 -10.00 -7.51 -11.93
CA ASP A 666 -9.14 -8.40 -12.69
C ASP A 666 -9.39 -9.86 -12.28
N SER A 667 -9.54 -10.12 -10.98
CA SER A 667 -9.91 -11.44 -10.44
C SER A 667 -11.29 -11.88 -10.92
N ALA A 668 -12.27 -10.96 -10.90
CA ALA A 668 -13.60 -11.20 -11.45
C ALA A 668 -13.53 -11.57 -12.94
N ALA A 669 -12.73 -10.85 -13.73
CA ALA A 669 -12.55 -11.16 -15.15
C ALA A 669 -11.85 -12.51 -15.40
N GLU A 670 -10.89 -12.90 -14.55
CA GLU A 670 -10.23 -14.21 -14.64
C GLU A 670 -11.20 -15.34 -14.30
N ASN A 671 -11.98 -15.20 -13.23
CA ASN A 671 -12.99 -16.18 -12.82
C ASN A 671 -14.10 -16.30 -13.88
N ALA A 672 -14.53 -15.18 -14.48
CA ALA A 672 -15.45 -15.17 -15.60
C ALA A 672 -14.88 -15.90 -16.85
N GLN A 673 -13.58 -15.78 -17.10
CA GLN A 673 -12.92 -16.54 -18.16
C GLN A 673 -13.00 -18.05 -17.91
N LYS A 674 -12.72 -18.48 -16.67
CA LYS A 674 -12.79 -19.89 -16.26
C LYS A 674 -14.23 -20.42 -16.39
N ALA A 675 -15.23 -19.64 -15.97
CA ALA A 675 -16.65 -19.97 -16.15
C ALA A 675 -17.01 -20.17 -17.63
N SER A 676 -16.62 -19.23 -18.51
CA SER A 676 -16.88 -19.32 -19.96
C SER A 676 -16.19 -20.54 -20.60
N GLN A 677 -14.97 -20.88 -20.18
CA GLN A 677 -14.28 -22.09 -20.62
C GLN A 677 -15.02 -23.36 -20.18
N SER A 678 -15.47 -23.43 -18.92
CA SER A 678 -16.25 -24.56 -18.40
C SER A 678 -17.58 -24.75 -19.13
N LEU A 679 -18.32 -23.66 -19.38
CA LEU A 679 -19.56 -23.67 -20.18
C LEU A 679 -19.31 -24.10 -21.64
N SER A 680 -18.22 -23.61 -22.24
CA SER A 680 -17.81 -23.96 -23.61
C SER A 680 -17.46 -25.45 -23.73
N GLN A 681 -16.72 -25.99 -22.75
CA GLN A 681 -16.43 -27.41 -22.67
C GLN A 681 -17.70 -28.25 -22.48
N ALA A 682 -18.64 -27.79 -21.63
CA ALA A 682 -19.93 -28.45 -21.42
C ALA A 682 -20.81 -28.47 -22.69
N SER A 683 -20.72 -27.46 -23.56
CA SER A 683 -21.47 -27.40 -24.81
C SER A 683 -20.99 -28.39 -25.90
N GLY A 684 -19.82 -29.01 -25.73
CA GLY A 684 -19.22 -29.86 -26.76
C GLY A 684 -18.69 -29.09 -27.98
N SER A 685 -18.70 -27.75 -27.96
CA SER A 685 -18.28 -26.89 -29.08
C SER A 685 -16.76 -26.78 -29.27
N GLN A 686 -15.96 -27.70 -28.70
CA GLN A 686 -14.52 -27.77 -28.96
C GLN A 686 -14.23 -28.46 -30.31
N SER A 687 -14.71 -27.83 -31.38
CA SER A 687 -14.27 -28.07 -32.75
C SER A 687 -12.93 -27.37 -32.97
N GLN A 688 -11.83 -28.14 -32.97
CA GLN A 688 -10.58 -27.86 -33.70
C GLN A 688 -10.13 -26.38 -33.75
N GLY A 689 -9.53 -25.88 -32.68
CA GLY A 689 -8.75 -24.63 -32.68
C GLY A 689 -7.32 -24.92 -32.21
N SER A 690 -6.32 -24.51 -33.00
CA SER A 690 -4.89 -24.84 -32.89
C SER A 690 -4.27 -24.76 -31.48
N PRO A 691 -3.32 -25.68 -31.14
CA PRO A 691 -2.41 -25.47 -30.03
C PRO A 691 -1.37 -24.42 -30.45
N SER A 692 -1.41 -23.24 -29.84
CA SER A 692 -0.32 -22.27 -29.96
C SER A 692 -0.10 -21.55 -28.64
N GLY A 693 1.07 -21.82 -28.05
CA GLY A 693 1.79 -20.86 -27.23
C GLY A 693 2.09 -21.31 -25.80
N GLY A 694 3.36 -21.69 -25.56
CA GLY A 694 4.06 -21.26 -24.34
C GLY A 694 4.08 -22.23 -23.16
N GLN A 695 5.19 -22.96 -23.07
CA GLN A 695 5.78 -23.62 -21.90
C GLN A 695 5.47 -22.99 -20.53
N GLU A 696 4.87 -23.77 -19.63
CA GLU A 696 5.14 -23.95 -18.18
C GLU A 696 3.86 -24.32 -17.42
N GLU A 697 3.33 -25.53 -17.65
CA GLU A 697 2.37 -26.16 -16.73
C GLU A 697 2.97 -27.47 -16.21
N GLN A 698 3.65 -27.37 -15.06
CA GLN A 698 3.96 -28.52 -14.23
C GLN A 698 2.79 -28.77 -13.27
N ASN A 699 2.17 -29.95 -13.38
CA ASN A 699 1.35 -30.59 -12.36
C ASN A 699 0.05 -29.87 -11.90
N GLN A 700 -0.77 -29.37 -12.82
CA GLN A 700 -2.20 -29.18 -12.51
C GLN A 700 -3.00 -30.36 -13.09
N PRO A 701 -3.89 -31.00 -12.32
CA PRO A 701 -4.84 -31.96 -12.88
C PRO A 701 -5.64 -31.27 -13.98
N GLU A 702 -5.86 -31.93 -15.11
CA GLU A 702 -6.82 -31.47 -16.12
C GLU A 702 -8.19 -31.31 -15.43
N GLU A 703 -8.53 -30.10 -15.00
CA GLU A 703 -9.79 -29.78 -14.33
C GLU A 703 -10.92 -30.07 -15.32
N SER A 704 -11.81 -30.98 -14.93
CA SER A 704 -12.86 -31.48 -15.80
C SER A 704 -13.99 -30.47 -15.89
N GLY A 705 -13.98 -29.62 -16.91
CA GLY A 705 -15.00 -28.59 -17.12
C GLY A 705 -16.43 -29.16 -17.23
N GLY A 706 -17.35 -28.54 -16.51
CA GLY A 706 -18.78 -28.83 -16.55
C GLY A 706 -19.62 -27.73 -15.91
N LEU A 707 -20.94 -27.93 -15.87
CA LEU A 707 -21.89 -26.88 -15.47
C LEU A 707 -21.75 -26.47 -14.00
N GLU A 708 -21.29 -27.36 -13.12
CA GLU A 708 -21.10 -27.05 -11.69
C GLU A 708 -19.85 -26.19 -11.44
N GLN A 709 -18.74 -26.49 -12.14
CA GLN A 709 -17.55 -25.65 -12.08
C GLN A 709 -17.82 -24.25 -12.65
N ALA A 710 -18.62 -24.15 -13.72
CA ALA A 710 -19.07 -22.85 -14.22
C ALA A 710 -19.84 -22.06 -13.15
N GLU A 711 -20.81 -22.68 -12.49
CA GLU A 711 -21.62 -22.09 -11.41
C GLU A 711 -20.75 -21.61 -10.23
N GLU A 712 -19.70 -22.35 -9.87
CA GLU A 712 -18.77 -21.95 -8.80
C GLU A 712 -17.91 -20.74 -9.20
N GLN A 713 -17.40 -20.72 -10.44
CA GLN A 713 -16.59 -19.61 -10.95
C GLN A 713 -17.43 -18.33 -11.12
N GLU A 714 -18.69 -18.46 -11.53
CA GLU A 714 -19.68 -17.36 -11.56
C GLU A 714 -19.93 -16.81 -10.13
N ALA A 715 -20.05 -17.68 -9.13
CA ALA A 715 -20.19 -17.26 -7.73
C ALA A 715 -18.96 -16.50 -7.20
N ARG A 716 -17.74 -16.95 -7.54
CA ARG A 716 -16.49 -16.24 -7.20
C ARG A 716 -16.41 -14.89 -7.90
N THR A 717 -16.76 -14.85 -9.19
CA THR A 717 -16.88 -13.61 -9.96
C THR A 717 -17.81 -12.62 -9.24
N GLN A 718 -18.97 -13.08 -8.75
CA GLN A 718 -19.90 -12.23 -8.01
C GLN A 718 -19.30 -11.69 -6.69
N GLN A 719 -18.55 -12.52 -5.95
CA GLN A 719 -17.88 -12.08 -4.72
C GLN A 719 -16.83 -11.01 -5.01
N ASP A 720 -16.05 -11.19 -6.08
CA ASP A 720 -15.03 -10.24 -6.52
C ASP A 720 -15.67 -8.91 -6.97
N LEU A 721 -16.79 -8.95 -7.70
CA LEU A 721 -17.55 -7.74 -8.07
C LEU A 721 -18.10 -7.00 -6.85
N GLN A 722 -18.52 -7.73 -5.80
CA GLN A 722 -18.95 -7.12 -4.53
C GLN A 722 -17.77 -6.50 -3.76
N GLN A 723 -16.60 -7.13 -3.81
CA GLN A 723 -15.39 -6.58 -3.22
C GLN A 723 -14.97 -5.29 -3.93
N ALA A 724 -14.94 -5.29 -5.27
CA ALA A 724 -14.71 -4.10 -6.06
C ALA A 724 -15.73 -2.98 -5.75
N MET A 725 -16.99 -3.33 -5.49
CA MET A 725 -18.00 -2.34 -5.08
C MET A 725 -17.66 -1.66 -3.75
N ARG A 726 -17.23 -2.45 -2.76
CA ARG A 726 -16.84 -1.94 -1.44
C ARG A 726 -15.64 -1.00 -1.54
N GLU A 727 -14.63 -1.39 -2.31
CA GLU A 727 -13.43 -0.58 -2.54
C GLU A 727 -13.78 0.78 -3.19
N LEU A 728 -14.67 0.77 -4.19
CA LEU A 728 -15.17 2.01 -4.81
C LEU A 728 -16.08 2.83 -3.87
N GLU A 729 -16.79 2.19 -2.93
CA GLU A 729 -17.56 2.86 -1.88
C GLU A 729 -16.68 3.57 -0.87
N GLU A 730 -15.62 2.92 -0.41
CA GLU A 730 -14.61 3.52 0.47
C GLU A 730 -13.90 4.69 -0.22
N GLU A 731 -13.56 4.54 -1.51
CA GLU A 731 -12.96 5.62 -2.30
C GLU A 731 -13.92 6.80 -2.48
N GLU A 732 -15.23 6.55 -2.69
CA GLU A 732 -16.23 7.62 -2.78
C GLU A 732 -16.29 8.43 -1.48
N GLN A 733 -16.33 7.75 -0.33
CA GLN A 733 -16.32 8.40 0.97
C GLN A 733 -15.06 9.23 1.18
N GLN A 734 -13.90 8.73 0.76
CA GLN A 734 -12.65 9.50 0.80
C GLN A 734 -12.74 10.78 -0.03
N TYR A 735 -13.23 10.69 -1.26
CA TYR A 735 -13.41 11.87 -2.12
C TYR A 735 -14.47 12.85 -1.60
N GLN A 736 -15.57 12.36 -1.03
CA GLN A 736 -16.57 13.20 -0.39
C GLN A 736 -15.99 13.98 0.79
N ARG A 737 -15.16 13.32 1.63
CA ARG A 737 -14.44 14.00 2.73
C ARG A 737 -13.49 15.08 2.21
N LEU A 738 -12.69 14.76 1.18
CA LEU A 738 -11.79 15.73 0.55
C LEU A 738 -12.56 16.92 -0.06
N ARG A 739 -13.69 16.67 -0.73
CA ARG A 739 -14.58 17.70 -1.29
C ARG A 739 -15.05 18.65 -0.19
N GLN A 740 -15.56 18.10 0.92
CA GLN A 740 -16.05 18.91 2.03
C GLN A 740 -14.95 19.74 2.69
N GLU A 741 -13.74 19.18 2.85
CA GLU A 741 -12.60 19.90 3.42
C GLU A 741 -12.16 21.06 2.54
N GLU A 742 -12.12 20.85 1.22
CA GLU A 742 -11.78 21.91 0.28
C GLU A 742 -12.85 22.99 0.25
N LEU A 743 -14.12 22.61 0.29
CA LEU A 743 -15.25 23.54 0.37
C LEU A 743 -15.20 24.37 1.67
N LEU A 744 -14.97 23.73 2.82
CA LEU A 744 -14.78 24.42 4.11
C LEU A 744 -13.64 25.43 4.04
N PHE A 745 -12.53 25.05 3.42
CA PHE A 745 -11.41 25.95 3.24
C PHE A 745 -11.76 27.13 2.33
N GLN A 746 -12.43 26.89 1.21
CA GLN A 746 -12.84 27.94 0.28
C GLN A 746 -13.76 28.96 0.97
N ILE A 747 -14.76 28.46 1.71
CA ILE A 747 -15.69 29.30 2.50
C ILE A 747 -14.91 30.13 3.53
N LYS A 748 -13.97 29.52 4.26
CA LYS A 748 -13.15 30.23 5.24
C LYS A 748 -12.28 31.30 4.60
N SER A 749 -11.62 30.98 3.48
CA SER A 749 -10.78 31.91 2.73
C SER A 749 -11.59 33.13 2.28
N GLU A 750 -12.79 32.90 1.75
CA GLU A 750 -13.72 33.97 1.37
C GLU A 750 -14.18 34.81 2.58
N VAL A 751 -14.50 34.18 3.71
CA VAL A 751 -14.84 34.90 4.97
C VAL A 751 -13.67 35.76 5.45
N GLU A 752 -12.43 35.24 5.44
CA GLU A 752 -11.23 36.01 5.83
C GLU A 752 -10.94 37.17 4.87
N ALA A 753 -11.16 36.97 3.56
CA ALA A 753 -11.03 38.02 2.55
C ALA A 753 -12.09 39.12 2.73
N MET A 754 -13.35 38.74 2.98
CA MET A 754 -14.43 39.68 3.29
C MET A 754 -14.13 40.48 4.55
N ARG A 755 -13.70 39.81 5.64
CA ARG A 755 -13.30 40.44 6.89
C ARG A 755 -12.19 41.48 6.69
N THR A 756 -11.16 41.12 5.92
CA THR A 756 -10.03 42.01 5.64
C THR A 756 -10.47 43.24 4.86
N SER A 757 -11.21 43.03 3.77
CA SER A 757 -11.75 44.10 2.90
C SER A 757 -12.67 45.04 3.69
N HIS A 758 -13.59 44.50 4.49
CA HIS A 758 -14.50 45.27 5.33
C HIS A 758 -13.76 46.07 6.42
N SER A 759 -12.78 45.48 7.10
CA SER A 759 -11.97 46.18 8.13
C SER A 759 -11.20 47.37 7.55
N GLU A 760 -10.73 47.28 6.31
CA GLU A 760 -10.10 48.40 5.59
C GLU A 760 -11.10 49.52 5.31
N GLN A 761 -12.31 49.17 4.86
CA GLN A 761 -13.39 50.13 4.62
C GLN A 761 -13.85 50.82 5.91
N MET A 762 -13.91 50.10 7.03
CA MET A 762 -14.25 50.66 8.34
C MET A 762 -13.22 51.72 8.79
N LYS A 763 -11.91 51.45 8.62
CA LYS A 763 -10.84 52.43 8.90
C LYS A 763 -10.92 53.66 7.99
N ALA A 764 -11.25 53.46 6.72
CA ALA A 764 -11.48 54.54 5.77
C ALA A 764 -12.70 55.39 6.14
N THR A 765 -13.75 54.75 6.66
CA THR A 765 -14.98 55.41 7.14
C THR A 765 -14.69 56.29 8.35
N LEU A 766 -13.94 55.77 9.34
CA LEU A 766 -13.47 56.54 10.50
C LEU A 766 -12.68 57.79 10.07
N SER A 767 -11.71 57.60 9.16
CA SER A 767 -10.89 58.70 8.64
C SER A 767 -11.73 59.74 7.88
N ALA A 768 -12.74 59.29 7.12
CA ALA A 768 -13.65 60.17 6.39
C ALA A 768 -14.57 60.97 7.33
N ASP A 769 -14.96 60.40 8.47
CA ASP A 769 -15.76 61.05 9.51
C ASP A 769 -14.94 62.07 10.31
N GLU A 770 -13.71 61.72 10.72
CA GLU A 770 -12.77 62.65 11.37
C GLU A 770 -12.51 63.89 10.49
N ALA A 771 -12.33 63.68 9.18
CA ALA A 771 -12.14 64.74 8.20
C ALA A 771 -13.35 65.69 8.06
N ARG A 772 -14.54 65.32 8.56
CA ARG A 772 -15.72 66.20 8.59
C ARG A 772 -15.67 67.20 9.75
N ALA A 773 -14.90 66.94 10.81
CA ALA A 773 -14.78 67.79 12.00
C ALA A 773 -16.14 68.32 12.54
N GLY A 774 -17.20 67.51 12.48
CA GLY A 774 -18.55 67.89 12.94
C GLY A 774 -19.33 68.85 12.01
N SER A 775 -18.85 69.14 10.80
CA SER A 775 -19.59 69.93 9.82
C SER A 775 -20.83 69.19 9.30
N ARG A 776 -22.01 69.84 9.38
CA ARG A 776 -23.26 69.35 8.77
C ARG A 776 -23.20 69.18 7.25
N ASN A 777 -22.27 69.88 6.58
CA ASN A 777 -22.15 69.85 5.13
C ASN A 777 -20.97 68.98 4.69
N VAL A 778 -21.27 67.95 3.90
CA VAL A 778 -20.28 67.00 3.39
C VAL A 778 -19.50 67.60 2.21
N SER A 779 -18.17 67.64 2.33
CA SER A 779 -17.29 68.11 1.25
C SER A 779 -17.37 67.21 0.01
N ARG A 780 -17.11 67.76 -1.19
CA ARG A 780 -17.09 66.97 -2.43
C ARG A 780 -16.07 65.82 -2.36
N ARG A 781 -14.92 66.05 -1.73
CA ARG A 781 -13.87 65.02 -1.52
C ARG A 781 -14.40 63.88 -0.66
N THR A 782 -15.03 64.20 0.47
CA THR A 782 -15.62 63.19 1.38
C THR A 782 -16.75 62.41 0.72
N ARG A 783 -17.59 63.03 -0.13
CA ARG A 783 -18.61 62.30 -0.91
C ARG A 783 -18.01 61.31 -1.89
N ILE A 784 -16.89 61.65 -2.53
CA ILE A 784 -16.18 60.74 -3.44
C ILE A 784 -15.61 59.56 -2.65
N THR A 785 -14.98 59.83 -1.49
CA THR A 785 -14.46 58.78 -0.60
C THR A 785 -15.56 57.84 -0.12
N LEU A 786 -16.67 58.35 0.39
CA LEU A 786 -17.80 57.52 0.87
C LEU A 786 -18.47 56.72 -0.25
N ARG A 787 -18.56 57.27 -1.47
CA ARG A 787 -19.02 56.49 -2.63
C ARG A 787 -18.05 55.38 -3.03
N SER A 788 -16.74 55.60 -2.85
CA SER A 788 -15.74 54.56 -3.09
C SER A 788 -15.87 53.45 -2.06
N ILE A 789 -15.97 53.81 -0.78
CA ILE A 789 -16.18 52.86 0.32
C ILE A 789 -17.46 52.05 0.07
N ALA A 790 -18.57 52.71 -0.25
CA ALA A 790 -19.83 52.04 -0.54
C ALA A 790 -19.73 51.04 -1.72
N ARG A 791 -18.89 51.27 -2.72
CA ARG A 791 -18.69 50.29 -3.81
C ARG A 791 -17.92 49.07 -3.35
N GLU A 792 -16.93 49.26 -2.49
CA GLU A 792 -16.17 48.14 -1.93
C GLU A 792 -17.03 47.33 -0.95
N GLU A 793 -17.85 47.98 -0.12
CA GLU A 793 -18.82 47.32 0.76
C GLU A 793 -19.88 46.55 -0.03
N ASP A 794 -20.37 47.08 -1.16
CA ASP A 794 -21.28 46.39 -2.08
C ASP A 794 -20.62 45.12 -2.67
N ALA A 795 -19.32 45.20 -3.00
CA ALA A 795 -18.55 44.04 -3.47
C ALA A 795 -18.36 42.98 -2.37
N VAL A 796 -18.18 43.38 -1.10
CA VAL A 796 -18.20 42.45 0.04
C VAL A 796 -19.57 41.80 0.19
N GLY A 797 -20.66 42.57 0.07
CA GLY A 797 -22.03 42.05 0.14
C GLY A 797 -22.33 41.02 -0.96
N ALA A 798 -21.88 41.28 -2.19
CA ALA A 798 -22.01 40.33 -3.29
C ALA A 798 -21.24 39.02 -3.06
N ARG A 799 -20.09 39.05 -2.37
CA ARG A 799 -19.37 37.84 -1.95
C ARG A 799 -20.09 37.11 -0.82
N ALA A 800 -20.60 37.83 0.17
CA ALA A 800 -21.37 37.26 1.28
C ALA A 800 -22.59 36.48 0.77
N LYS A 801 -23.29 37.04 -0.23
CA LYS A 801 -24.40 36.38 -0.90
C LYS A 801 -23.99 35.04 -1.55
N LYS A 802 -22.91 35.03 -2.33
CA LYS A 802 -22.42 33.80 -2.99
C LYS A 802 -22.09 32.70 -1.98
N VAL A 803 -21.45 33.06 -0.87
CA VAL A 803 -21.12 32.10 0.18
C VAL A 803 -22.38 31.64 0.92
N ALA A 804 -23.37 32.52 1.13
CA ALA A 804 -24.66 32.14 1.70
C ALA A 804 -25.39 31.11 0.82
N ASP A 805 -25.37 31.29 -0.50
CA ASP A 805 -25.98 30.36 -1.46
C ASP A 805 -25.27 28.98 -1.40
N ALA A 806 -23.93 28.95 -1.38
CA ALA A 806 -23.16 27.71 -1.25
C ALA A 806 -23.42 26.97 0.08
N LEU A 807 -23.59 27.70 1.19
CA LEU A 807 -23.92 27.10 2.48
C LEU A 807 -25.34 26.52 2.52
N GLU A 808 -26.27 27.09 1.75
CA GLU A 808 -27.64 26.57 1.62
C GLU A 808 -27.67 25.24 0.87
N GLU A 809 -26.91 25.13 -0.21
CA GLU A 809 -26.78 23.90 -1.01
C GLU A 809 -26.23 22.72 -0.19
N GLU A 810 -25.31 23.01 0.74
CA GLU A 810 -24.72 22.02 1.64
C GLU A 810 -25.53 21.80 2.93
N GLY A 811 -26.67 22.48 3.09
CA GLY A 811 -27.58 22.30 4.24
C GLY A 811 -27.07 22.87 5.56
N VAL A 812 -26.15 23.85 5.54
CA VAL A 812 -25.60 24.53 6.72
C VAL A 812 -26.41 25.78 7.03
N LEU A 813 -27.34 25.67 7.97
CA LEU A 813 -28.40 26.67 8.14
C LEU A 813 -28.00 27.89 8.96
N VAL A 814 -27.23 27.71 10.04
CA VAL A 814 -26.88 28.82 10.95
C VAL A 814 -25.84 29.73 10.31
N PHE A 815 -24.87 29.13 9.61
CA PHE A 815 -23.85 29.89 8.89
C PHE A 815 -24.47 30.66 7.72
N HIS A 816 -25.40 30.03 6.99
CA HIS A 816 -26.17 30.69 5.94
C HIS A 816 -26.91 31.94 6.48
N GLU A 817 -27.61 31.82 7.61
CA GLU A 817 -28.36 32.94 8.20
C GLU A 817 -27.45 34.11 8.59
N ILE A 818 -26.28 33.84 9.16
CA ILE A 818 -25.33 34.90 9.51
C ILE A 818 -24.81 35.60 8.25
N MET A 819 -24.51 34.85 7.19
CA MET A 819 -24.07 35.44 5.92
C MET A 819 -25.17 36.28 5.27
N ARG A 820 -26.44 35.88 5.39
CA ARG A 820 -27.59 36.67 4.95
C ARG A 820 -27.75 37.96 5.75
N ASN A 821 -27.53 37.91 7.07
CA ASN A 821 -27.53 39.11 7.91
C ASN A 821 -26.40 40.07 7.52
N ILE A 822 -25.19 39.55 7.29
CA ILE A 822 -24.04 40.33 6.80
C ILE A 822 -24.36 41.00 5.46
N GLU A 823 -24.93 40.27 4.48
CA GLU A 823 -25.35 40.82 3.19
C GLU A 823 -26.36 41.97 3.36
N SER A 824 -27.37 41.77 4.21
CA SER A 824 -28.41 42.77 4.49
C SER A 824 -27.84 44.04 5.14
N ASP A 825 -26.98 43.87 6.15
CA ASP A 825 -26.34 44.99 6.86
C ASP A 825 -25.37 45.75 5.94
N LEU A 826 -24.59 45.06 5.10
CA LEU A 826 -23.75 45.69 4.08
C LEU A 826 -24.58 46.47 3.07
N THR A 827 -25.70 45.92 2.60
CA THR A 827 -26.62 46.62 1.68
C THR A 827 -27.16 47.92 2.31
N ARG A 828 -27.47 47.88 3.61
CA ARG A 828 -27.90 49.06 4.37
C ARG A 828 -26.76 50.09 4.51
N ILE A 829 -25.54 49.65 4.84
CA ILE A 829 -24.35 50.52 4.90
C ILE A 829 -24.16 51.26 3.56
N VAL A 830 -24.24 50.53 2.45
CA VAL A 830 -24.11 51.08 1.09
C VAL A 830 -25.18 52.14 0.79
N ARG A 831 -26.44 51.86 1.17
CA ARG A 831 -27.57 52.81 1.03
C ARG A 831 -27.31 54.09 1.82
N ASP A 832 -26.87 53.96 3.08
CA ASP A 832 -26.75 55.07 4.03
C ASP A 832 -25.51 55.95 3.73
N MET A 833 -24.41 55.35 3.23
CA MET A 833 -23.24 56.07 2.68
C MET A 833 -23.52 56.75 1.33
N GLY A 834 -24.56 56.31 0.63
CA GLY A 834 -24.93 56.78 -0.69
C GLY A 834 -25.63 58.15 -0.71
N GLU A 835 -26.02 58.56 -1.92
CA GLU A 835 -26.74 59.83 -2.13
C GLU A 835 -28.15 59.81 -1.52
N GLY A 836 -28.81 58.65 -1.50
CA GLY A 836 -30.13 58.47 -0.88
C GLY A 836 -30.11 58.50 0.65
N GLY A 837 -28.97 58.15 1.28
CA GLY A 837 -28.81 58.12 2.73
C GLY A 837 -28.25 59.40 3.36
N GLY A 838 -27.90 60.40 2.55
CA GLY A 838 -27.30 61.65 3.04
C GLY A 838 -25.81 61.55 3.35
N TYR A 839 -25.12 60.53 2.82
CA TYR A 839 -23.70 60.27 3.05
C TYR A 839 -23.37 60.12 4.54
N GLN A 840 -24.00 59.17 5.23
CA GLN A 840 -23.71 58.94 6.65
C GLN A 840 -22.29 58.35 6.83
N SER A 841 -21.65 58.70 7.94
CA SER A 841 -20.32 58.20 8.33
C SER A 841 -20.12 58.15 9.84
N GLY A 842 -21.13 58.55 10.63
CA GLY A 842 -21.03 58.72 12.07
C GLY A 842 -21.28 57.43 12.85
N ALA A 843 -21.38 57.57 14.17
CA ALA A 843 -21.46 56.44 15.11
C ALA A 843 -22.50 55.35 14.77
N PRO A 844 -23.74 55.66 14.34
CA PRO A 844 -24.71 54.62 14.00
C PRO A 844 -24.27 53.72 12.84
N LEU A 845 -23.69 54.31 11.80
CA LEU A 845 -23.20 53.56 10.63
C LEU A 845 -21.94 52.75 10.99
N GLN A 846 -21.06 53.31 11.81
CA GLN A 846 -19.87 52.60 12.28
C GLN A 846 -20.23 51.45 13.23
N ALA A 847 -21.29 51.57 14.02
CA ALA A 847 -21.81 50.46 14.83
C ALA A 847 -22.29 49.30 13.93
N LEU A 848 -23.00 49.62 12.85
CA LEU A 848 -23.42 48.64 11.86
C LEU A 848 -22.24 47.95 11.15
N GLN A 849 -21.16 48.68 10.85
CA GLN A 849 -19.91 48.07 10.36
C GLN A 849 -19.25 47.16 11.41
N ASN A 850 -19.26 47.55 12.69
CA ASN A 850 -18.74 46.70 13.75
C ASN A 850 -19.56 45.40 13.90
N ASP A 851 -20.88 45.44 13.70
CA ASP A 851 -21.75 44.25 13.73
C ASP A 851 -21.38 43.24 12.63
N VAL A 852 -21.15 43.75 11.40
CA VAL A 852 -20.70 42.94 10.28
C VAL A 852 -19.33 42.32 10.58
N LEU A 853 -18.40 43.11 11.11
CA LEU A 853 -17.07 42.61 11.49
C LEU A 853 -17.15 41.53 12.57
N GLN A 854 -17.97 41.73 13.60
CA GLN A 854 -18.18 40.76 14.68
C GLN A 854 -18.75 39.44 14.16
N SER A 855 -19.73 39.52 13.25
CA SER A 855 -20.34 38.35 12.61
C SER A 855 -19.33 37.58 11.75
N LEU A 856 -18.51 38.28 10.96
CA LEU A 856 -17.41 37.68 10.19
C LEU A 856 -16.34 37.05 11.10
N ASP A 857 -16.05 37.66 12.26
CA ASP A 857 -15.12 37.13 13.25
C ASP A 857 -15.63 35.83 13.88
N TRP A 858 -16.92 35.75 14.19
CA TRP A 858 -17.53 34.52 14.70
C TRP A 858 -17.50 33.39 13.68
N LEU A 859 -17.85 33.67 12.42
CA LEU A 859 -17.79 32.68 11.34
C LEU A 859 -16.36 32.21 11.11
N ALA A 860 -15.40 33.13 11.01
CA ALA A 860 -13.99 32.78 10.85
C ALA A 860 -13.46 31.93 12.01
N GLY A 861 -13.87 32.24 13.25
CA GLY A 861 -13.55 31.46 14.43
C GLY A 861 -14.14 30.06 14.38
N ALA A 862 -15.44 29.95 14.08
CA ALA A 862 -16.13 28.66 14.03
C ALA A 862 -15.60 27.74 12.91
N LEU A 863 -15.35 28.29 11.71
CA LEU A 863 -14.75 27.55 10.59
C LEU A 863 -13.31 27.11 10.90
N LYS A 864 -12.56 27.93 11.65
CA LYS A 864 -11.20 27.58 12.07
C LYS A 864 -11.21 26.43 13.09
N ASP A 865 -12.08 26.51 14.09
CA ASP A 865 -12.22 25.46 15.10
C ASP A 865 -12.64 24.13 14.45
N GLU A 866 -13.53 24.19 13.45
CA GLU A 866 -13.97 23.01 12.69
C GLU A 866 -12.84 22.40 11.85
N MET A 867 -12.06 23.22 11.15
CA MET A 867 -10.87 22.73 10.44
C MET A 867 -9.86 22.07 11.39
N GLU A 868 -9.56 22.71 12.53
CA GLU A 868 -8.63 22.15 13.53
C GLU A 868 -9.14 20.84 14.12
N ARG A 869 -10.46 20.68 14.25
CA ARG A 869 -11.11 19.44 14.68
C ARG A 869 -10.97 18.34 13.63
N ARG A 870 -11.27 18.62 12.36
CA ARG A 870 -11.12 17.64 11.26
C ARG A 870 -9.67 17.18 11.09
N GLU A 871 -8.70 18.08 11.22
CA GLU A 871 -7.27 17.74 11.23
C GLU A 871 -6.87 16.81 12.40
N GLN A 872 -7.56 16.90 13.54
CA GLN A 872 -7.34 16.02 14.70
C GLN A 872 -8.05 14.67 14.52
N GLU A 873 -9.28 14.66 14.00
CA GLU A 873 -10.05 13.45 13.72
C GLU A 873 -9.39 12.61 12.61
N GLN A 874 -8.72 13.22 11.63
CA GLN A 874 -7.90 12.50 10.62
C GLN A 874 -6.73 11.68 11.21
N GLN A 875 -6.29 11.97 12.45
CA GLN A 875 -5.22 11.20 13.12
C GLN A 875 -5.75 10.01 13.92
N GLU A 876 -7.05 9.90 14.15
CA GLU A 876 -7.71 8.82 14.87
C GLU A 876 -8.62 8.06 13.89
N GLN A 877 -8.15 6.93 13.35
CA GLN A 877 -8.83 6.19 12.27
C GLN A 877 -10.28 5.74 12.60
N GLU A 878 -11.20 6.23 11.77
CA GLU A 878 -12.26 5.55 11.00
C GLU A 878 -13.11 4.43 11.67
N GLN A 879 -14.22 4.83 12.31
CA GLN A 879 -15.42 3.98 12.48
C GLN A 879 -16.71 4.81 12.49
N SER A 880 -17.00 5.53 11.40
CA SER A 880 -18.32 6.15 11.25
C SER A 880 -18.77 5.99 9.79
N GLU A 881 -19.82 5.19 9.60
CA GLU A 881 -20.42 4.82 8.30
C GLU A 881 -21.30 5.93 7.70
N ASP A 882 -21.54 7.03 8.42
CA ASP A 882 -22.37 8.13 7.94
C ASP A 882 -21.53 9.27 7.34
N ASP A 883 -21.97 9.76 6.18
CA ASP A 883 -21.42 10.92 5.46
C ASP A 883 -21.45 12.15 6.40
N PRO A 884 -20.31 12.62 6.92
CA PRO A 884 -20.32 13.66 7.94
C PRO A 884 -20.80 14.99 7.32
N PRO A 885 -21.65 15.78 8.00
CA PRO A 885 -22.11 17.06 7.47
C PRO A 885 -20.94 18.07 7.37
N LEU A 886 -21.02 19.01 6.42
CA LEU A 886 -20.00 20.05 6.19
C LEU A 886 -19.60 20.77 7.49
N VAL A 887 -20.60 21.11 8.31
CA VAL A 887 -20.40 21.63 9.67
C VAL A 887 -21.22 20.77 10.64
N PRO A 888 -20.68 20.35 11.78
CA PRO A 888 -21.42 19.55 12.74
C PRO A 888 -22.52 20.36 13.42
N ASP A 889 -23.64 19.71 13.72
CA ASP A 889 -24.78 20.32 14.43
C ASP A 889 -24.34 20.97 15.75
N ALA A 890 -23.34 20.42 16.44
CA ALA A 890 -22.79 21.00 17.67
C ALA A 890 -22.13 22.37 17.45
N ALA A 891 -21.46 22.59 16.32
CA ALA A 891 -20.88 23.88 15.99
C ALA A 891 -21.98 24.88 15.59
N GLU A 892 -22.97 24.45 14.81
CA GLU A 892 -24.14 25.28 14.47
C GLU A 892 -24.92 25.72 15.71
N LEU A 893 -25.16 24.82 16.67
CA LEU A 893 -25.85 25.13 17.93
C LEU A 893 -25.05 26.09 18.82
N ARG A 894 -23.71 25.96 18.87
CA ARG A 894 -22.86 26.92 19.61
C ARG A 894 -22.95 28.31 19.01
N LEU A 895 -22.99 28.39 17.68
CA LEU A 895 -23.09 29.65 16.98
C LEU A 895 -24.49 30.26 17.13
N LEU A 896 -25.54 29.43 17.05
CA LEU A 896 -26.92 29.83 17.32
C LEU A 896 -27.09 30.39 18.73
N LYS A 897 -26.47 29.75 19.73
CA LYS A 897 -26.43 30.27 21.10
C LYS A 897 -25.77 31.65 21.19
N LYS A 898 -24.64 31.85 20.50
CA LYS A 898 -23.96 33.17 20.47
C LYS A 898 -24.84 34.25 19.83
N LEU A 899 -25.60 33.92 18.79
CA LEU A 899 -26.55 34.85 18.17
C LEU A 899 -27.64 35.27 19.16
N GLU A 900 -28.20 34.32 19.92
CA GLU A 900 -29.19 34.65 20.95
C GLU A 900 -28.61 35.52 22.07
N GLU A 901 -27.42 35.17 22.58
CA GLU A 901 -26.74 35.96 23.61
C GLU A 901 -26.49 37.41 23.16
N ASP A 902 -26.07 37.61 21.92
CA ASP A 902 -25.80 38.93 21.35
C ASP A 902 -27.08 39.76 21.12
N VAL A 903 -28.15 39.15 20.60
CA VAL A 903 -29.44 39.82 20.44
C VAL A 903 -29.99 40.28 21.80
N LEU A 904 -29.88 39.43 22.83
CA LEU A 904 -30.29 39.78 24.19
C LEU A 904 -29.41 40.87 24.81
N GLU A 905 -28.09 40.81 24.61
CA GLU A 905 -27.16 41.83 25.10
C GLU A 905 -27.45 43.19 24.45
N ARG A 906 -27.67 43.23 23.13
CA ARG A 906 -28.05 44.45 22.41
C ARG A 906 -29.37 45.02 22.90
N LEU A 907 -30.38 44.17 23.12
CA LEU A 907 -31.66 44.59 23.65
C LEU A 907 -31.51 45.20 25.04
N ALA A 908 -30.71 44.59 25.91
CA ALA A 908 -30.40 45.13 27.24
C ALA A 908 -29.63 46.46 27.17
N GLN A 909 -28.66 46.59 26.27
CA GLN A 909 -27.93 47.85 26.05
C GLN A 909 -28.87 48.96 25.54
N LEU A 910 -29.79 48.66 24.62
CA LEU A 910 -30.78 49.62 24.14
C LEU A 910 -31.72 50.07 25.25
N GLN A 911 -32.18 49.17 26.13
CA GLN A 911 -32.99 49.52 27.28
C GLN A 911 -32.26 50.47 28.25
N VAL A 912 -30.96 50.29 28.44
CA VAL A 912 -30.13 51.17 29.29
C VAL A 912 -29.93 52.54 28.65
N LEU A 913 -29.69 52.59 27.33
CA LEU A 913 -29.45 53.84 26.60
C LEU A 913 -30.73 54.64 26.34
N HIS A 914 -31.86 53.96 26.19
CA HIS A 914 -33.18 54.52 25.88
C HIS A 914 -34.23 54.04 26.90
N PRO A 915 -34.24 54.60 28.11
CA PRO A 915 -35.24 54.24 29.12
C PRO A 915 -36.68 54.58 28.67
N GLU A 916 -36.86 55.46 27.69
CA GLU A 916 -38.15 55.70 27.04
C GLU A 916 -38.80 54.43 26.43
N LEU A 917 -38.02 53.36 26.19
CA LEU A 917 -38.54 52.09 25.69
C LEU A 917 -39.42 51.33 26.72
N GLU A 918 -39.36 51.70 28.00
CA GLU A 918 -40.23 51.15 29.04
C GLU A 918 -41.63 51.79 29.04
N ASP A 919 -41.79 52.94 28.36
CA ASP A 919 -43.05 53.66 28.26
C ASP A 919 -43.78 53.31 26.95
N PRO A 920 -44.91 52.57 27.00
CA PRO A 920 -45.63 52.16 25.80
C PRO A 920 -46.24 53.31 24.99
N ASP A 921 -46.32 54.52 25.54
CA ASP A 921 -46.87 55.71 24.87
C ASP A 921 -45.77 56.67 24.34
N ALA A 922 -44.49 56.30 24.43
CA ALA A 922 -43.38 57.14 23.97
C ALA A 922 -43.27 57.21 22.43
N GLU A 923 -43.11 58.42 21.87
CA GLU A 923 -42.74 58.62 20.47
C GLU A 923 -41.26 58.28 20.25
N LEU A 924 -41.00 57.11 19.67
CA LEU A 924 -39.64 56.64 19.39
C LEU A 924 -39.05 57.28 18.12
N ASP A 925 -37.75 57.54 18.16
CA ASP A 925 -36.98 57.96 16.98
C ASP A 925 -37.13 56.90 15.85
N PRO A 926 -37.45 57.30 14.60
CA PRO A 926 -37.50 56.38 13.46
C PRO A 926 -36.26 55.47 13.30
N LEU A 927 -35.06 55.95 13.64
CA LEU A 927 -33.83 55.15 13.57
C LEU A 927 -33.79 54.08 14.67
N LEU A 928 -34.28 54.42 15.87
CA LEU A 928 -34.39 53.48 16.99
C LEU A 928 -35.46 52.41 16.71
N LEU A 929 -36.57 52.80 16.06
CA LEU A 929 -37.62 51.86 15.67
C LEU A 929 -37.16 50.88 14.57
N GLU A 930 -36.36 51.33 13.61
CA GLU A 930 -35.74 50.46 12.59
C GLU A 930 -34.81 49.43 13.27
N GLU A 931 -34.04 49.85 14.28
CA GLU A 931 -33.13 48.99 15.03
C GLU A 931 -33.86 47.93 15.88
N LEU A 932 -34.92 48.31 16.59
CA LEU A 932 -35.75 47.36 17.35
C LEU A 932 -36.45 46.35 16.43
N THR A 933 -36.89 46.79 15.25
CA THR A 933 -37.50 45.90 14.26
C THR A 933 -36.48 44.89 13.73
N ARG A 934 -35.22 45.32 13.54
CA ARG A 934 -34.10 44.44 13.16
C ARG A 934 -33.83 43.38 14.22
N LEU A 935 -33.69 43.76 15.49
CA LEU A 935 -33.45 42.82 16.59
C LEU A 935 -34.64 41.85 16.78
N ALA A 936 -35.88 42.32 16.65
CA ALA A 936 -37.06 41.46 16.73
C ALA A 936 -37.10 40.43 15.60
N TYR A 937 -36.72 40.82 14.38
CA TYR A 937 -36.58 39.89 13.25
C TYR A 937 -35.51 38.82 13.54
N GLN A 938 -34.32 39.24 14.00
CA GLN A 938 -33.21 38.35 14.33
C GLN A 938 -33.59 37.35 15.44
N HIS A 939 -34.19 37.82 16.54
CA HIS A 939 -34.63 36.95 17.63
C HIS A 939 -35.62 35.88 17.17
N ARG A 940 -36.65 36.27 16.40
CA ARG A 940 -37.61 35.32 15.83
C ARG A 940 -36.92 34.27 14.96
N ARG A 941 -35.97 34.69 14.14
CA ARG A 941 -35.26 33.80 13.23
C ARG A 941 -34.35 32.81 13.95
N VAL A 942 -33.67 33.25 15.01
CA VAL A 942 -32.92 32.37 15.92
C VAL A 942 -33.85 31.32 16.55
N GLY A 943 -35.06 31.71 16.96
CA GLY A 943 -36.09 30.79 17.44
C GLY A 943 -36.50 29.73 16.41
N GLU A 944 -36.77 30.14 15.16
CA GLU A 944 -37.11 29.23 14.06
C GLU A 944 -35.99 28.23 13.76
N LEU A 945 -34.74 28.68 13.73
CA LEU A 945 -33.58 27.80 13.53
C LEU A 945 -33.45 26.80 14.69
N PHE A 946 -33.68 27.24 15.93
CA PHE A 946 -33.65 26.35 17.09
C PHE A 946 -34.75 25.27 17.02
N GLU A 947 -35.97 25.64 16.64
CA GLU A 947 -37.06 24.68 16.41
C GLU A 947 -36.70 23.66 15.32
N TYR A 948 -36.07 24.10 14.24
CA TYR A 948 -35.60 23.22 13.19
C TYR A 948 -34.58 22.19 13.72
N PHE A 949 -33.56 22.63 14.47
CA PHE A 949 -32.57 21.71 15.07
C PHE A 949 -33.21 20.70 16.01
N ARG A 950 -34.20 21.10 16.80
CA ARG A 950 -34.93 20.18 17.67
C ARG A 950 -35.62 19.08 16.89
N ARG A 951 -36.30 19.43 15.79
CA ARG A 951 -36.96 18.45 14.91
C ARG A 951 -35.94 17.53 14.24
N ARG A 952 -34.85 18.08 13.70
CA ARG A 952 -33.76 17.31 13.06
C ARG A 952 -33.09 16.33 14.03
N LEU A 953 -32.91 16.73 15.29
CA LEU A 953 -32.29 15.92 16.34
C LEU A 953 -33.29 15.02 17.10
N GLY A 954 -34.57 15.02 16.73
CA GLY A 954 -35.60 14.21 17.38
C GLY A 954 -35.93 14.61 18.82
N VAL A 955 -35.66 15.86 19.22
CA VAL A 955 -35.94 16.38 20.56
C VAL A 955 -37.40 16.87 20.62
N PRO A 956 -38.26 16.33 21.51
CA PRO A 956 -39.67 16.74 21.63
C PRO A 956 -39.80 18.21 22.06
N ASP A 957 -40.91 18.86 21.71
CA ASP A 957 -41.20 20.26 22.08
C ASP A 957 -41.20 20.47 23.61
N PRO A 958 -40.80 21.66 24.11
CA PRO A 958 -40.79 21.93 25.54
C PRO A 958 -42.25 22.15 26.00
N ASP A 959 -42.64 21.57 27.14
CA ASP A 959 -43.94 21.80 27.76
C ASP A 959 -44.15 23.26 28.19
#